data_AF-A0A0E3PXP1-F1
#
_entry.id   AF-A0A0E3PXP1-F1
#
_cell.length_a   1.000
_cell.length_b   1.000
_cell.length_c   1.000
_cell.angle_alpha   90.00
_cell.angle_beta   90.00
_cell.angle_gamma   90.00
#
_symmetry.space_group_name_H-M   'P 1'
#
loop_
_entity.id
_entity.type
_entity.pdbx_description
1 polymer ?
#
loop_
_entity_poly.entity_id
_entity_poly.type
_entity_poly.pdbx_seq_one_letter_code
_entity_poly.pdbx_strand_id
1 'polypeptide(L)'
;MLTSDLLVTRISRGKIRPAYSVFDSENLELAGLLIETFRQHVGKTYGDLLTELEGYEEMNYRFIRGLSQLLGRRAVVETSSAVDPSRAREAVFEACGGMALFPEERQKALQIAAKNLLVSVSDLEKSLWADLEENQVLKEFDPPAPAELLRQYNISLTQTLLFRAIDLDIWIKGDFQRVLWKILRFGLMYSLEDAQEEGGMKENKGEKKLIKENERKESPVKESERKESLIKQNKRNDENEEIEKLKSVHLHLDGPASLFRMSERYGNSFAKFFPVLLKTKGWKLKAGILHKGYQGKRILEFSLDSSEEAFRFMREVSGYPESVSRDYQFAEEKKGYGIETGMETEYEGQPVERQSVAQEAETDAASEVFDSAFEQQFASLSFGGWDVRREPAILKAGRFAFVPDFSLQKNGIKVYAEIVGFWTPEYLKKKVEKLKEVKEPVILLINRKLKCSEKDFPAQDVIFFDRKIPANEVTQVLRKYEEKKLAEDRSRIHEIEIPLSGEMINLEKIAARNGVMLEALKKVLEERFEKIQEPEKSEVREKFEGYRDSGKEHENIGKYRDYRDYVLLENYIIHRQLLEKINLELEKPGAAETYADAVKIFEDFGFDSSLHYPVLEHLKYRVIWAGLSEENAKIKKIPDR
;
A
#
# COMPACT_ATOMS: atom_id res chain seq x y z
N MET A 1 -23.28 1.88 -6.03
CA MET A 1 -24.27 2.24 -4.98
C MET A 1 -25.51 2.84 -5.59
N LEU A 2 -26.70 2.51 -5.09
CA LEU A 2 -27.93 3.19 -5.48
C LEU A 2 -28.17 4.44 -4.64
N THR A 3 -29.02 5.35 -5.10
CA THR A 3 -29.53 6.43 -4.26
C THR A 3 -30.40 5.87 -3.12
N SER A 4 -30.51 6.62 -2.02
CA SER A 4 -31.19 6.15 -0.79
C SER A 4 -32.69 5.90 -0.96
N ASP A 5 -33.33 6.55 -1.92
CA ASP A 5 -34.75 6.40 -2.28
C ASP A 5 -35.04 5.09 -3.04
N LEU A 6 -34.03 4.53 -3.72
CA LEU A 6 -34.10 3.25 -4.42
C LEU A 6 -33.74 2.06 -3.52
N LEU A 7 -33.31 2.30 -2.28
CA LEU A 7 -33.01 1.23 -1.32
C LEU A 7 -34.29 0.51 -0.88
N VAL A 8 -34.42 -0.75 -1.29
CA VAL A 8 -35.52 -1.63 -0.86
C VAL A 8 -35.02 -2.60 0.21
N THR A 9 -35.69 -2.60 1.38
CA THR A 9 -35.33 -3.47 2.50
C THR A 9 -36.57 -4.14 3.10
N ARG A 10 -36.37 -5.32 3.67
CA ARG A 10 -37.35 -6.05 4.47
C ARG A 10 -36.90 -6.01 5.92
N ILE A 11 -37.84 -5.68 6.82
CA ILE A 11 -37.58 -5.60 8.26
C ILE A 11 -38.43 -6.65 8.97
N SER A 12 -37.79 -7.51 9.76
CA SER A 12 -38.49 -8.53 10.56
C SER A 12 -37.72 -8.82 11.84
N ARG A 13 -38.43 -8.86 12.98
CA ARG A 13 -37.87 -9.20 14.31
C ARG A 13 -36.56 -8.45 14.65
N GLY A 14 -36.52 -7.15 14.40
CA GLY A 14 -35.35 -6.30 14.68
C GLY A 14 -34.19 -6.42 13.69
N LYS A 15 -34.33 -7.26 12.65
CA LYS A 15 -33.35 -7.42 11.57
C LYS A 15 -33.78 -6.68 10.31
N ILE A 16 -32.81 -6.16 9.58
CA ILE A 16 -33.00 -5.51 8.27
C ILE A 16 -32.21 -6.26 7.21
N ARG A 17 -32.82 -6.50 6.06
CA ARG A 17 -32.15 -7.12 4.90
C ARG A 17 -32.52 -6.40 3.62
N PRO A 18 -31.58 -6.20 2.67
CA PRO A 18 -31.96 -5.78 1.34
C PRO A 18 -32.92 -6.79 0.69
N ALA A 19 -33.85 -6.30 -0.12
CA ALA A 19 -34.65 -7.17 -0.96
C ALA A 19 -33.85 -7.50 -2.23
N TYR A 20 -32.95 -8.47 -2.13
CA TYR A 20 -32.14 -8.90 -3.27
C TYR A 20 -33.03 -9.40 -4.42
N SER A 21 -32.60 -9.07 -5.64
CA SER A 21 -33.11 -9.68 -6.86
C SER A 21 -32.61 -11.13 -6.95
N VAL A 22 -33.50 -12.00 -7.39
CA VAL A 22 -33.21 -13.42 -7.66
C VAL A 22 -32.88 -13.60 -9.13
N PHE A 23 -32.10 -14.64 -9.46
CA PHE A 23 -31.70 -14.95 -10.82
C PHE A 23 -32.72 -15.87 -11.51
N ASP A 24 -34.00 -15.50 -11.49
CA ASP A 24 -35.07 -16.20 -12.21
C ASP A 24 -35.21 -15.67 -13.65
N SER A 25 -35.98 -16.38 -14.47
CA SER A 25 -36.19 -16.03 -15.88
C SER A 25 -36.79 -14.63 -16.04
N GLU A 26 -37.76 -14.27 -15.19
CA GLU A 26 -38.46 -12.98 -15.24
C GLU A 26 -37.50 -11.80 -15.02
N ASN A 27 -36.67 -11.84 -13.96
CA ASN A 27 -35.72 -10.75 -13.70
C ASN A 27 -34.59 -10.71 -14.74
N LEU A 28 -34.16 -11.86 -15.27
CA LEU A 28 -33.14 -11.92 -16.32
C LEU A 28 -33.65 -11.36 -17.65
N GLU A 29 -34.90 -11.67 -18.01
CA GLU A 29 -35.56 -11.12 -19.20
C GLU A 29 -35.74 -9.60 -19.06
N LEU A 30 -36.21 -9.12 -17.91
CA LEU A 30 -36.34 -7.68 -17.65
C LEU A 30 -34.97 -6.97 -17.72
N ALA A 31 -33.94 -7.53 -17.09
CA ALA A 31 -32.59 -6.98 -17.18
C ALA A 31 -32.09 -6.94 -18.64
N GLY A 32 -32.34 -8.01 -19.41
CA GLY A 32 -32.00 -8.06 -20.84
C GLY A 32 -32.74 -7.01 -21.66
N LEU A 33 -34.03 -6.81 -21.40
CA LEU A 33 -34.84 -5.78 -22.06
C LEU A 33 -34.26 -4.37 -21.82
N LEU A 34 -33.95 -4.02 -20.56
CA LEU A 34 -33.36 -2.72 -20.24
C LEU A 34 -31.99 -2.51 -20.90
N ILE A 35 -31.14 -3.54 -20.93
CA ILE A 35 -29.85 -3.49 -21.62
C ILE A 35 -30.04 -3.22 -23.13
N GLU A 36 -31.01 -3.88 -23.75
CA GLU A 36 -31.29 -3.71 -25.16
C GLU A 36 -31.89 -2.33 -25.46
N THR A 37 -32.77 -1.80 -24.60
CA THR A 37 -33.26 -0.42 -24.70
C THR A 37 -32.10 0.57 -24.71
N PHE A 38 -31.11 0.44 -23.81
CA PHE A 38 -29.92 1.30 -23.84
C PHE A 38 -29.13 1.19 -25.16
N ARG A 39 -28.94 -0.03 -25.69
CA ARG A 39 -28.25 -0.25 -26.98
C ARG A 39 -28.95 0.44 -28.14
N GLN A 40 -30.28 0.37 -28.19
CA GLN A 40 -31.09 0.96 -29.25
C GLN A 40 -31.18 2.50 -29.18
N HIS A 41 -30.75 3.09 -28.06
CA HIS A 41 -30.73 4.54 -27.86
C HIS A 41 -29.35 5.16 -28.08
N VAL A 42 -28.33 4.37 -28.44
CA VAL A 42 -27.05 4.92 -28.87
C VAL A 42 -27.26 5.80 -30.12
N GLY A 43 -26.84 7.05 -30.04
CA GLY A 43 -27.06 8.10 -31.04
C GLY A 43 -28.35 8.91 -30.88
N LYS A 44 -29.21 8.58 -29.90
CA LYS A 44 -30.44 9.34 -29.57
C LYS A 44 -30.24 10.19 -28.32
N THR A 45 -31.23 11.05 -28.02
CA THR A 45 -31.20 11.84 -26.80
C THR A 45 -31.41 10.95 -25.58
N TYR A 46 -30.79 11.32 -24.47
CA TYR A 46 -30.95 10.62 -23.20
C TYR A 46 -32.38 10.78 -22.66
N GLY A 47 -33.07 11.88 -22.98
CA GLY A 47 -34.48 12.09 -22.68
C GLY A 47 -35.41 11.09 -23.39
N ASP A 48 -35.13 10.74 -24.65
CA ASP A 48 -35.88 9.67 -25.36
C ASP A 48 -35.74 8.34 -24.61
N LEU A 49 -34.51 8.02 -24.18
CA LEU A 49 -34.23 6.83 -23.39
C LEU A 49 -34.99 6.86 -22.05
N LEU A 50 -34.96 7.97 -21.31
CA LEU A 50 -35.70 8.11 -20.05
C LEU A 50 -37.20 7.91 -20.25
N THR A 51 -37.76 8.45 -21.33
CA THR A 51 -39.19 8.31 -21.66
C THR A 51 -39.56 6.85 -21.93
N GLU A 52 -38.72 6.11 -22.67
CA GLU A 52 -38.96 4.67 -22.89
C GLU A 52 -38.84 3.89 -21.57
N LEU A 53 -37.85 4.22 -20.74
CA LEU A 53 -37.64 3.57 -19.44
C LEU A 53 -38.81 3.79 -18.47
N GLU A 54 -39.43 4.97 -18.47
CA GLU A 54 -40.64 5.27 -17.70
C GLU A 54 -41.80 4.34 -18.07
N GLY A 55 -41.90 3.93 -19.34
CA GLY A 55 -42.91 2.99 -19.82
C GLY A 55 -42.82 1.60 -19.17
N TYR A 56 -41.65 1.21 -18.65
CA TYR A 56 -41.48 -0.08 -17.96
C TYR A 56 -41.84 -0.02 -16.46
N GLU A 57 -41.97 1.18 -15.86
CA GLU A 57 -42.04 1.36 -14.40
C GLU A 57 -43.32 0.84 -13.72
N GLU A 58 -44.36 0.44 -14.48
CA GLU A 58 -45.70 0.10 -13.99
C GLU A 58 -45.72 -1.04 -12.96
N MET A 59 -44.79 -1.99 -13.02
CA MET A 59 -44.78 -3.16 -12.12
C MET A 59 -43.86 -3.00 -10.90
N ASN A 60 -42.69 -2.38 -11.06
CA ASN A 60 -41.70 -2.23 -9.98
C ASN A 60 -40.71 -1.08 -10.23
N TYR A 61 -41.19 0.16 -10.12
CA TYR A 61 -40.40 1.37 -10.41
C TYR A 61 -39.04 1.42 -9.69
N ARG A 62 -38.94 1.01 -8.41
CA ARG A 62 -37.66 1.06 -7.66
C ARG A 62 -36.63 0.10 -8.21
N PHE A 63 -37.06 -1.08 -8.63
CA PHE A 63 -36.16 -2.07 -9.21
C PHE A 63 -35.66 -1.59 -10.57
N ILE A 64 -36.58 -1.16 -11.44
CA ILE A 64 -36.26 -0.70 -12.80
C ILE A 64 -35.36 0.54 -12.75
N ARG A 65 -35.72 1.57 -11.98
CA ARG A 65 -34.84 2.75 -11.77
C ARG A 65 -33.47 2.36 -11.22
N GLY A 66 -33.44 1.37 -10.32
CA GLY A 66 -32.19 0.85 -9.78
C GLY A 66 -31.30 0.21 -10.85
N LEU A 67 -31.87 -0.60 -11.74
CA LEU A 67 -31.14 -1.19 -12.87
C LEU A 67 -30.71 -0.12 -13.88
N SER A 68 -31.62 0.78 -14.26
CA SER A 68 -31.34 1.89 -15.18
C SER A 68 -30.24 2.81 -14.66
N GLN A 69 -30.21 3.10 -13.35
CA GLN A 69 -29.12 3.88 -12.75
C GLN A 69 -27.76 3.17 -12.89
N LEU A 70 -27.72 1.83 -12.82
CA LEU A 70 -26.48 1.07 -13.01
C LEU A 70 -26.06 1.02 -14.47
N LEU A 71 -27.01 0.92 -15.40
CA LEU A 71 -26.75 0.97 -16.84
C LEU A 71 -26.28 2.36 -17.28
N GLY A 72 -26.87 3.43 -16.76
CA GLY A 72 -26.44 4.81 -17.02
C GLY A 72 -24.97 5.08 -16.64
N ARG A 73 -24.40 4.34 -15.69
CA ARG A 73 -22.96 4.44 -15.36
C ARG A 73 -22.04 3.82 -16.39
N ARG A 74 -22.58 2.98 -17.27
CA ARG A 74 -21.88 2.34 -18.38
C ARG A 74 -22.16 3.03 -19.71
N ALA A 75 -22.83 4.18 -19.66
CA ALA A 75 -23.16 5.01 -20.80
C ALA A 75 -22.23 6.24 -20.82
N VAL A 76 -21.79 6.62 -22.01
CA VAL A 76 -21.09 7.87 -22.26
C VAL A 76 -22.08 8.83 -22.92
N VAL A 77 -22.43 9.90 -22.21
CA VAL A 77 -23.30 10.97 -22.73
C VAL A 77 -22.47 12.18 -23.12
N GLU A 78 -22.81 12.79 -24.24
CA GLU A 78 -22.12 13.99 -24.74
C GLU A 78 -23.11 15.10 -25.08
N THR A 79 -22.69 16.33 -24.82
CA THR A 79 -23.40 17.54 -25.25
C THR A 79 -23.12 17.76 -26.73
N SER A 80 -24.15 17.58 -27.57
CA SER A 80 -24.07 17.85 -29.01
C SER A 80 -24.63 19.25 -29.32
N SER A 81 -23.76 20.25 -29.46
CA SER A 81 -24.16 21.63 -29.78
C SER A 81 -23.23 22.29 -30.81
N ALA A 82 -23.76 23.23 -31.59
CA ALA A 82 -22.98 24.01 -32.56
C ALA A 82 -22.21 25.16 -31.88
N VAL A 83 -22.73 25.63 -30.73
CA VAL A 83 -22.12 26.64 -29.87
C VAL A 83 -22.13 26.11 -28.45
N ASP A 84 -21.14 26.50 -27.64
CA ASP A 84 -21.17 26.26 -26.19
C ASP A 84 -22.50 26.75 -25.58
N PRO A 85 -23.26 25.91 -24.84
CA PRO A 85 -24.58 26.26 -24.35
C PRO A 85 -24.61 27.48 -23.42
N SER A 86 -23.58 27.68 -22.60
CA SER A 86 -23.48 28.86 -21.73
C SER A 86 -23.33 30.12 -22.55
N ARG A 87 -22.45 30.10 -23.57
CA ARG A 87 -22.26 31.23 -24.49
C ARG A 87 -23.49 31.50 -25.36
N ALA A 88 -24.20 30.45 -25.79
CA ALA A 88 -25.46 30.56 -26.52
C ALA A 88 -26.51 31.30 -25.68
N ARG A 89 -26.68 30.91 -24.41
CA ARG A 89 -27.62 31.56 -23.47
C ARG A 89 -27.24 33.02 -23.18
N GLU A 90 -25.96 33.29 -22.93
CA GLU A 90 -25.45 34.65 -22.70
C GLU A 90 -25.78 35.58 -23.87
N ALA A 91 -25.46 35.17 -25.11
CA ALA A 91 -25.72 35.98 -26.30
C ALA A 91 -27.22 36.25 -26.51
N VAL A 92 -28.09 35.28 -26.24
CA VAL A 92 -29.55 35.46 -26.36
C VAL A 92 -30.09 36.39 -25.28
N PHE A 93 -29.64 36.26 -24.03
CA PHE A 93 -30.08 37.10 -22.93
C PHE A 93 -29.59 38.55 -23.08
N GLU A 94 -28.36 38.76 -23.54
CA GLU A 94 -27.83 40.08 -23.86
C GLU A 94 -28.61 40.73 -25.02
N ALA A 95 -28.85 39.97 -26.10
CA ALA A 95 -29.63 40.45 -27.25
C ALA A 95 -31.08 40.79 -26.89
N CYS A 96 -31.66 40.13 -25.88
CA CYS A 96 -33.00 40.41 -25.40
C CYS A 96 -33.07 41.65 -24.50
N GLY A 97 -32.00 41.96 -23.76
CA GLY A 97 -31.94 43.10 -22.85
C GLY A 97 -32.94 43.05 -21.68
N GLY A 98 -33.48 41.87 -21.37
CA GLY A 98 -34.57 41.67 -20.41
C GLY A 98 -35.32 40.36 -20.68
N MET A 99 -36.62 40.33 -20.35
CA MET A 99 -37.50 39.20 -20.66
C MET A 99 -38.36 39.54 -21.87
N ALA A 100 -38.33 38.68 -22.90
CA ALA A 100 -39.26 38.79 -24.02
C ALA A 100 -40.68 38.45 -23.54
N LEU A 101 -41.62 39.39 -23.70
CA LEU A 101 -43.03 39.22 -23.34
C LEU A 101 -43.88 38.82 -24.55
N PHE A 102 -43.38 39.07 -25.76
CA PHE A 102 -44.06 38.73 -27.01
C PHE A 102 -43.19 37.85 -27.94
N PRO A 103 -43.80 36.99 -28.78
CA PRO A 103 -43.05 36.13 -29.70
C PRO A 103 -42.13 36.89 -30.66
N GLU A 104 -42.49 38.11 -31.08
CA GLU A 104 -41.63 38.90 -31.98
C GLU A 104 -40.34 39.35 -31.28
N GLU A 105 -40.40 39.65 -29.98
CA GLU A 105 -39.23 40.04 -29.18
C GLU A 105 -38.27 38.87 -29.03
N ARG A 106 -38.80 37.67 -28.74
CA ARG A 106 -38.02 36.42 -28.70
C ARG A 106 -37.33 36.17 -30.03
N GLN A 107 -38.06 36.27 -31.14
CA GLN A 107 -37.51 35.99 -32.47
C GLN A 107 -36.40 36.99 -32.85
N LYS A 108 -36.58 38.29 -32.53
CA LYS A 108 -35.54 39.31 -32.74
C LYS A 108 -34.28 39.01 -31.93
N ALA A 109 -34.42 38.69 -30.65
CA ALA A 109 -33.29 38.37 -29.78
C ALA A 109 -32.50 37.16 -30.31
N LEU A 110 -33.20 36.09 -30.72
CA LEU A 110 -32.57 34.90 -31.32
C LEU A 110 -31.86 35.22 -32.64
N GLN A 111 -32.44 36.05 -33.50
CA GLN A 111 -31.79 36.47 -34.76
C GLN A 111 -30.51 37.28 -34.52
N ILE A 112 -30.54 38.21 -33.56
CA ILE A 112 -29.37 39.02 -33.19
C ILE A 112 -28.27 38.11 -32.64
N ALA A 113 -28.61 37.25 -31.69
CA ALA A 113 -27.66 36.32 -31.08
C ALA A 113 -27.08 35.33 -32.10
N ALA A 114 -27.91 34.76 -32.98
CA ALA A 114 -27.46 33.82 -34.02
C ALA A 114 -26.50 34.50 -35.00
N LYS A 115 -26.79 35.75 -35.40
CA LYS A 115 -25.90 36.56 -36.23
C LYS A 115 -24.56 36.84 -35.54
N ASN A 116 -24.58 37.18 -34.26
CA ASN A 116 -23.37 37.47 -33.48
C ASN A 116 -22.48 36.23 -33.31
N LEU A 117 -23.09 35.05 -33.17
CA LEU A 117 -22.41 33.78 -32.99
C LEU A 117 -22.09 33.06 -34.32
N LEU A 118 -22.48 33.64 -35.46
CA LEU A 118 -22.26 33.09 -36.82
C LEU A 118 -22.85 31.69 -37.02
N VAL A 119 -24.01 31.43 -36.40
CA VAL A 119 -24.75 30.16 -36.52
C VAL A 119 -26.17 30.41 -37.02
N SER A 120 -26.86 29.35 -37.46
CA SER A 120 -28.28 29.45 -37.79
C SER A 120 -29.10 29.63 -36.51
N VAL A 121 -30.28 30.26 -36.62
CA VAL A 121 -31.21 30.38 -35.48
C VAL A 121 -31.62 29.00 -34.96
N SER A 122 -31.79 28.02 -35.85
CA SER A 122 -32.14 26.65 -35.45
C SER A 122 -31.03 25.97 -34.67
N ASP A 123 -29.77 26.13 -35.09
CA ASP A 123 -28.62 25.54 -34.39
C ASP A 123 -28.38 26.24 -33.05
N LEU A 124 -28.60 27.56 -32.99
CA LEU A 124 -28.56 28.32 -31.75
C LEU A 124 -29.64 27.81 -30.78
N GLU A 125 -30.89 27.69 -31.23
CA GLU A 125 -32.00 27.20 -30.39
C GLU A 125 -31.73 25.80 -29.84
N LYS A 126 -31.19 24.89 -30.66
CA LYS A 126 -30.74 23.56 -30.20
C LYS A 126 -29.61 23.66 -29.17
N SER A 127 -28.67 24.58 -29.37
CA SER A 127 -27.50 24.74 -28.50
C SER A 127 -27.84 25.34 -27.13
N LEU A 128 -28.95 26.09 -26.99
CA LEU A 128 -29.32 26.76 -25.73
C LEU A 128 -29.42 25.84 -24.51
N TRP A 129 -29.89 24.62 -24.74
CA TRP A 129 -30.24 23.65 -23.69
C TRP A 129 -29.63 22.27 -23.93
N ALA A 130 -28.66 22.17 -24.83
CA ALA A 130 -28.00 20.91 -25.17
C ALA A 130 -27.21 20.31 -23.99
N ASP A 131 -26.84 21.13 -22.99
CA ASP A 131 -26.18 20.73 -21.76
C ASP A 131 -27.13 20.17 -20.68
N LEU A 132 -28.46 20.21 -20.90
CA LEU A 132 -29.42 19.54 -20.03
C LEU A 132 -29.36 18.03 -20.26
N GLU A 133 -29.40 17.24 -19.17
CA GLU A 133 -29.26 15.77 -19.19
C GLU A 133 -30.22 15.12 -20.21
N GLU A 134 -31.47 15.57 -20.29
CA GLU A 134 -32.47 15.08 -21.24
C GLU A 134 -32.13 15.33 -22.72
N ASN A 135 -31.37 16.39 -23.03
CA ASN A 135 -31.01 16.77 -24.39
C ASN A 135 -29.63 16.25 -24.82
N GLN A 136 -28.84 15.72 -23.89
CA GLN A 136 -27.56 15.11 -24.18
C GLN A 136 -27.75 13.83 -25.00
N VAL A 137 -26.76 13.49 -25.82
CA VAL A 137 -26.81 12.32 -26.70
C VAL A 137 -26.06 11.17 -26.06
N LEU A 138 -26.68 9.99 -26.04
CA LEU A 138 -26.00 8.76 -25.65
C LEU A 138 -25.04 8.34 -26.76
N LYS A 139 -23.73 8.53 -26.56
CA LYS A 139 -22.71 8.27 -27.59
C LYS A 139 -22.24 6.83 -27.60
N GLU A 140 -21.95 6.29 -26.43
CA GLU A 140 -21.43 4.94 -26.26
C GLU A 140 -22.11 4.26 -25.08
N PHE A 141 -22.21 2.94 -25.15
CA PHE A 141 -22.78 2.14 -24.07
C PHE A 141 -22.04 0.80 -24.00
N ASP A 142 -21.55 0.45 -22.81
CA ASP A 142 -20.92 -0.83 -22.50
C ASP A 142 -21.94 -1.79 -21.86
N PRO A 143 -22.51 -2.75 -22.62
CA PRO A 143 -23.59 -3.59 -22.14
C PRO A 143 -23.09 -4.73 -21.22
N PRO A 144 -23.53 -4.82 -19.96
CA PRO A 144 -23.23 -5.97 -19.11
C PRO A 144 -24.08 -7.19 -19.49
N ALA A 145 -23.68 -8.39 -19.05
CA ALA A 145 -24.57 -9.54 -19.06
C ALA A 145 -25.75 -9.34 -18.09
N PRO A 146 -26.98 -9.80 -18.39
CA PRO A 146 -28.15 -9.61 -17.51
C PRO A 146 -27.93 -10.11 -16.07
N ALA A 147 -27.32 -11.30 -15.92
CA ALA A 147 -26.98 -11.83 -14.61
C ALA A 147 -25.97 -10.95 -13.84
N GLU A 148 -24.98 -10.38 -14.52
CA GLU A 148 -24.03 -9.47 -13.88
C GLU A 148 -24.71 -8.17 -13.46
N LEU A 149 -25.66 -7.65 -14.25
CA LEU A 149 -26.45 -6.48 -13.88
C LEU A 149 -27.26 -6.72 -12.59
N LEU A 150 -27.97 -7.86 -12.49
CA LEU A 150 -28.71 -8.23 -11.27
C LEU A 150 -27.78 -8.40 -10.05
N ARG A 151 -26.62 -8.99 -10.26
CA ARG A 151 -25.60 -9.13 -9.21
C ARG A 151 -25.08 -7.77 -8.75
N GLN A 152 -24.79 -6.85 -9.67
CA GLN A 152 -24.37 -5.48 -9.35
C GLN A 152 -25.47 -4.68 -8.66
N TYR A 153 -26.74 -4.94 -8.98
CA TYR A 153 -27.88 -4.41 -8.24
C TYR A 153 -27.89 -4.87 -6.79
N ASN A 154 -27.74 -6.17 -6.54
CA ASN A 154 -27.66 -6.72 -5.18
C ASN A 154 -26.48 -6.13 -4.39
N ILE A 155 -25.31 -6.00 -5.02
CA ILE A 155 -24.13 -5.36 -4.41
C ILE A 155 -24.44 -3.91 -4.06
N SER A 156 -25.01 -3.16 -5.01
CA SER A 156 -25.32 -1.75 -4.81
C SER A 156 -26.39 -1.52 -3.73
N LEU A 157 -27.37 -2.41 -3.59
CA LEU A 157 -28.33 -2.39 -2.48
C LEU A 157 -27.65 -2.56 -1.13
N THR A 158 -26.74 -3.54 -0.99
CA THR A 158 -26.01 -3.76 0.27
C THR A 158 -25.10 -2.58 0.59
N GLN A 159 -24.40 -2.04 -0.40
CA GLN A 159 -23.58 -0.84 -0.23
C GLN A 159 -24.41 0.36 0.26
N THR A 160 -25.57 0.61 -0.36
CA THR A 160 -26.47 1.70 0.05
C THR A 160 -27.05 1.47 1.45
N LEU A 161 -27.30 0.22 1.85
CA LEU A 161 -27.68 -0.11 3.22
C LEU A 161 -26.54 0.15 4.23
N LEU A 162 -25.33 -0.30 3.91
CA LEU A 162 -24.12 -0.14 4.74
C LEU A 162 -23.72 1.33 4.91
N PHE A 163 -24.09 2.21 3.98
CA PHE A 163 -23.94 3.66 4.14
C PHE A 163 -24.67 4.21 5.38
N ARG A 164 -25.69 3.49 5.86
CA ARG A 164 -26.46 3.82 7.07
C ARG A 164 -25.96 3.06 8.31
N ALA A 165 -24.84 2.36 8.23
CA ALA A 165 -24.27 1.61 9.33
C ALA A 165 -23.66 2.55 10.39
N ILE A 166 -23.87 2.20 11.65
CA ILE A 166 -23.23 2.79 12.83
C ILE A 166 -21.90 2.06 13.09
N ASP A 167 -21.87 0.77 12.81
CA ASP A 167 -20.75 -0.14 13.00
C ASP A 167 -20.86 -1.30 12.01
N LEU A 168 -19.75 -1.99 11.77
CA LEU A 168 -19.67 -3.21 10.99
C LEU A 168 -18.61 -4.14 11.56
N ASP A 169 -19.04 -5.27 12.09
CA ASP A 169 -18.20 -6.38 12.53
C ASP A 169 -18.05 -7.41 11.41
N ILE A 170 -16.82 -7.88 11.20
CA ILE A 170 -16.46 -8.84 10.17
C ILE A 170 -15.58 -9.91 10.80
N TRP A 171 -15.96 -11.18 10.62
CA TRP A 171 -15.16 -12.34 10.98
C TRP A 171 -14.66 -13.01 9.72
N ILE A 172 -13.34 -13.23 9.64
CA ILE A 172 -12.70 -13.82 8.46
C ILE A 172 -11.89 -15.03 8.90
N LYS A 173 -12.06 -16.15 8.20
CA LYS A 173 -11.19 -17.32 8.31
C LYS A 173 -10.17 -17.31 7.16
N GLY A 174 -8.88 -17.43 7.49
CA GLY A 174 -7.79 -17.46 6.51
C GLY A 174 -7.18 -16.10 6.18
N ASP A 175 -6.96 -15.80 4.89
CA ASP A 175 -6.23 -14.59 4.44
C ASP A 175 -7.06 -13.30 4.64
N PHE A 176 -6.97 -12.74 5.85
CA PHE A 176 -7.56 -11.45 6.21
C PHE A 176 -6.70 -10.26 5.80
N GLN A 177 -5.42 -10.46 5.45
CA GLN A 177 -4.48 -9.38 5.17
C GLN A 177 -4.91 -8.57 3.96
N ARG A 178 -5.36 -9.23 2.88
CA ARG A 178 -5.88 -8.54 1.68
C ARG A 178 -7.03 -7.59 2.00
N VAL A 179 -7.92 -8.03 2.89
CA VAL A 179 -9.09 -7.28 3.32
C VAL A 179 -8.66 -6.10 4.19
N LEU A 180 -7.75 -6.33 5.13
CA LEU A 180 -7.16 -5.32 6.00
C LEU A 180 -6.43 -4.22 5.22
N TRP A 181 -5.59 -4.58 4.25
CA TRP A 181 -4.87 -3.61 3.42
C TRP A 181 -5.83 -2.73 2.62
N LYS A 182 -6.94 -3.27 2.10
CA LYS A 182 -7.97 -2.46 1.44
C LYS A 182 -8.70 -1.51 2.39
N ILE A 183 -8.91 -1.90 3.64
CA ILE A 183 -9.53 -1.06 4.67
C ILE A 183 -8.61 0.12 5.03
N LEU A 184 -7.33 -0.17 5.21
CA LEU A 184 -6.29 0.83 5.39
C LEU A 184 -6.26 1.79 4.20
N ARG A 185 -6.27 1.24 2.98
CA ARG A 185 -6.33 2.00 1.72
C ARG A 185 -7.52 2.96 1.64
N PHE A 186 -8.66 2.52 2.15
CA PHE A 186 -9.89 3.31 2.15
C PHE A 186 -9.96 4.31 3.32
N GLY A 187 -8.93 4.40 4.17
CA GLY A 187 -8.87 5.29 5.32
C GLY A 187 -9.94 4.98 6.36
N LEU A 188 -10.39 3.72 6.44
CA LEU A 188 -11.49 3.32 7.31
C LEU A 188 -11.03 3.22 8.76
N MET A 189 -11.89 3.63 9.69
CA MET A 189 -11.62 3.49 11.12
C MET A 189 -11.92 2.07 11.54
N TYR A 190 -10.88 1.36 12.00
CA TYR A 190 -10.97 -0.06 12.31
C TYR A 190 -10.35 -0.44 13.66
N SER A 191 -10.76 -1.59 14.17
CA SER A 191 -10.06 -2.35 15.20
C SER A 191 -9.97 -3.80 14.82
N LEU A 192 -8.80 -4.41 15.07
CA LEU A 192 -8.51 -5.79 14.75
C LEU A 192 -8.20 -6.55 16.05
N GLU A 193 -8.89 -7.66 16.26
CA GLU A 193 -8.75 -8.56 17.41
C GLU A 193 -8.64 -10.02 16.92
N ASP A 194 -7.84 -10.84 17.61
CA ASP A 194 -7.91 -12.30 17.43
C ASP A 194 -9.32 -12.75 17.84
N ALA A 195 -10.05 -13.43 16.96
CA ALA A 195 -11.36 -13.94 17.35
C ALA A 195 -11.15 -15.11 18.30
N GLN A 196 -11.60 -14.95 19.55
CA GLN A 196 -11.68 -16.07 20.49
C GLN A 196 -12.62 -17.12 19.88
N GLU A 197 -12.22 -18.39 19.90
CA GLU A 197 -13.13 -19.49 19.60
C GLU A 197 -14.32 -19.38 20.57
N GLU A 198 -15.48 -18.92 20.08
CA GLU A 198 -16.71 -19.01 20.84
C GLU A 198 -16.97 -20.51 21.09
N GLY A 199 -16.73 -20.93 22.33
CA GLY A 199 -17.13 -22.24 22.82
C GLY A 199 -18.64 -22.43 22.65
N GLY A 200 -19.01 -23.26 21.69
CA GLY A 200 -20.26 -24.00 21.63
C GLY A 200 -21.55 -23.20 21.79
N MET A 201 -22.06 -22.64 20.70
CA MET A 201 -23.52 -22.56 20.55
C MET A 201 -24.05 -23.99 20.46
N LYS A 202 -24.80 -24.40 21.49
CA LYS A 202 -25.49 -25.69 21.58
C LYS A 202 -26.39 -25.91 20.36
N GLU A 203 -25.89 -26.65 19.38
CA GLU A 203 -26.77 -27.34 18.43
C GLU A 203 -27.50 -28.46 19.16
N ASN A 204 -28.81 -28.48 18.99
CA ASN A 204 -29.72 -29.47 19.58
C ASN A 204 -29.25 -30.89 19.21
N LYS A 205 -28.88 -31.67 20.24
CA LYS A 205 -28.75 -33.13 20.15
C LYS A 205 -30.10 -33.73 19.83
N GLY A 206 -30.34 -33.96 18.54
CA GLY A 206 -31.59 -34.57 18.10
C GLY A 206 -31.51 -35.27 16.75
N GLU A 207 -30.35 -35.73 16.28
CA GLU A 207 -30.28 -36.56 15.06
C GLU A 207 -28.91 -37.23 14.87
N LYS A 208 -28.49 -38.07 15.83
CA LYS A 208 -27.44 -39.08 15.60
C LYS A 208 -27.83 -40.37 16.31
N LYS A 209 -28.82 -41.07 15.76
CA LYS A 209 -29.20 -42.42 16.18
C LYS A 209 -29.77 -43.26 15.04
N LEU A 210 -29.15 -43.21 13.87
CA LEU A 210 -29.20 -44.29 12.90
C LEU A 210 -27.83 -44.36 12.23
N ILE A 211 -27.42 -45.56 11.82
CA ILE A 211 -26.09 -45.89 11.28
C ILE A 211 -25.04 -46.18 12.37
N LYS A 212 -25.35 -47.15 13.24
CA LYS A 212 -24.36 -48.07 13.80
C LYS A 212 -24.93 -49.47 13.71
N GLU A 213 -24.87 -50.05 12.53
CA GLU A 213 -24.97 -51.50 12.37
C GLU A 213 -24.30 -51.89 11.05
N ASN A 214 -23.52 -52.97 11.13
CA ASN A 214 -22.83 -53.69 10.05
C ASN A 214 -21.40 -53.26 9.70
N GLU A 215 -20.47 -53.54 10.62
CA GLU A 215 -19.15 -54.05 10.22
C GLU A 215 -18.92 -55.41 10.90
N ARG A 216 -19.14 -56.49 10.16
CA ARG A 216 -18.52 -57.80 10.40
C ARG A 216 -18.23 -58.47 9.06
N LYS A 217 -17.00 -59.02 8.97
CA LYS A 217 -16.40 -59.87 7.90
C LYS A 217 -15.87 -59.04 6.72
N GLU A 218 -14.60 -59.12 6.30
CA GLU A 218 -13.68 -60.25 6.15
C GLU A 218 -12.22 -59.75 6.01
N SER A 219 -11.25 -60.64 6.24
CA SER A 219 -9.80 -60.46 5.97
C SER A 219 -9.41 -61.13 4.62
N PRO A 220 -8.13 -61.16 4.23
CA PRO A 220 -7.27 -60.09 3.73
C PRO A 220 -6.88 -60.36 2.24
N VAL A 221 -5.97 -59.56 1.68
CA VAL A 221 -5.14 -59.77 0.46
C VAL A 221 -5.34 -58.73 -0.66
N LYS A 222 -4.22 -58.06 -0.95
CA LYS A 222 -3.82 -57.14 -2.05
C LYS A 222 -3.60 -55.70 -1.61
N GLU A 223 -2.43 -55.54 -0.97
CA GLU A 223 -1.92 -54.35 -0.31
C GLU A 223 -1.04 -53.46 -1.23
N SER A 224 -1.09 -53.61 -2.56
CA SER A 224 -0.15 -52.88 -3.44
C SER A 224 -0.77 -51.91 -4.44
N GLU A 225 -2.10 -51.75 -4.51
CA GLU A 225 -2.73 -50.80 -5.45
C GLU A 225 -3.71 -49.81 -4.80
N ARG A 226 -3.90 -49.88 -3.47
CA ARG A 226 -4.73 -48.92 -2.69
C ARG A 226 -3.97 -47.70 -2.17
N LYS A 227 -2.64 -47.65 -2.28
CA LYS A 227 -1.85 -46.53 -1.73
C LYS A 227 -1.90 -45.25 -2.57
N GLU A 228 -2.19 -45.31 -3.87
CA GLU A 228 -2.22 -44.08 -4.69
C GLU A 228 -3.58 -43.36 -4.72
N SER A 229 -4.69 -44.04 -4.40
CA SER A 229 -6.01 -43.41 -4.28
C SER A 229 -6.28 -42.82 -2.88
N LEU A 230 -5.69 -43.39 -1.81
CA LEU A 230 -5.77 -42.83 -0.46
C LEU A 230 -4.90 -41.58 -0.26
N ILE A 231 -3.81 -41.42 -1.03
CA ILE A 231 -2.97 -40.21 -0.95
C ILE A 231 -3.66 -38.98 -1.59
N LYS A 232 -4.54 -39.18 -2.58
CA LYS A 232 -5.34 -38.08 -3.18
C LYS A 232 -6.61 -37.73 -2.39
N GLN A 233 -7.18 -38.67 -1.62
CA GLN A 233 -8.27 -38.37 -0.69
C GLN A 233 -7.76 -37.75 0.62
N ASN A 234 -6.61 -38.18 1.14
CA ASN A 234 -6.01 -37.57 2.32
C ASN A 234 -5.43 -36.18 2.06
N LYS A 235 -4.92 -35.86 0.85
CA LYS A 235 -4.53 -34.48 0.52
C LYS A 235 -5.69 -33.48 0.52
N ARG A 236 -6.91 -33.90 0.15
CA ARG A 236 -8.11 -33.04 0.21
C ARG A 236 -8.69 -32.91 1.61
N ASN A 237 -8.50 -33.91 2.46
CA ASN A 237 -8.89 -33.82 3.87
C ASN A 237 -7.87 -33.04 4.69
N ASP A 238 -6.57 -33.19 4.42
CA ASP A 238 -5.51 -32.39 5.04
C ASP A 238 -5.60 -30.90 4.66
N GLU A 239 -5.94 -30.57 3.41
CA GLU A 239 -6.19 -29.17 3.00
C GLU A 239 -7.43 -28.57 3.68
N ASN A 240 -8.48 -29.37 3.94
CA ASN A 240 -9.66 -28.90 4.68
C ASN A 240 -9.41 -28.81 6.20
N GLU A 241 -8.60 -29.71 6.77
CA GLU A 241 -8.19 -29.67 8.19
C GLU A 241 -7.16 -28.56 8.47
N GLU A 242 -6.31 -28.19 7.50
CA GLU A 242 -5.43 -27.01 7.61
C GLU A 242 -6.20 -25.68 7.54
N ILE A 243 -7.29 -25.63 6.74
CA ILE A 243 -8.20 -24.47 6.72
C ILE A 243 -8.95 -24.32 8.05
N GLU A 244 -9.26 -25.41 8.75
CA GLU A 244 -9.88 -25.40 10.08
C GLU A 244 -8.93 -24.94 11.21
N LYS A 245 -7.60 -24.97 11.00
CA LYS A 245 -6.60 -24.45 11.97
C LYS A 245 -6.23 -22.98 11.77
N LEU A 246 -6.82 -22.29 10.79
CA LEU A 246 -6.57 -20.87 10.57
C LEU A 246 -7.31 -20.05 11.62
N LYS A 247 -6.54 -19.33 12.47
CA LYS A 247 -7.05 -18.40 13.47
C LYS A 247 -8.03 -17.44 12.81
N SER A 248 -9.29 -17.45 13.26
CA SER A 248 -10.28 -16.46 12.86
C SER A 248 -9.89 -15.09 13.42
N VAL A 249 -10.07 -14.06 12.61
CA VAL A 249 -9.82 -12.67 13.02
C VAL A 249 -11.14 -11.92 13.04
N HIS A 250 -11.34 -11.09 14.07
CA HIS A 250 -12.47 -10.18 14.20
C HIS A 250 -12.00 -8.76 13.90
N LEU A 251 -12.63 -8.16 12.90
CA LEU A 251 -12.41 -6.82 12.44
C LEU A 251 -13.68 -6.01 12.67
N HIS A 252 -13.56 -4.92 13.41
CA HIS A 252 -14.65 -3.97 13.63
C HIS A 252 -14.36 -2.66 12.93
N LEU A 253 -15.35 -2.13 12.21
CA LEU A 253 -15.28 -0.86 11.48
C LEU A 253 -16.30 0.13 12.03
N ASP A 254 -15.88 1.35 12.34
CA ASP A 254 -16.80 2.43 12.72
C ASP A 254 -17.58 2.85 11.46
N GLY A 255 -18.91 2.81 11.54
CA GLY A 255 -19.78 3.06 10.40
C GLY A 255 -20.03 4.56 10.14
N PRO A 256 -20.43 4.95 8.91
CA PRO A 256 -20.60 6.36 8.54
C PRO A 256 -21.65 7.11 9.37
N ALA A 257 -22.68 6.41 9.87
CA ALA A 257 -23.74 6.98 10.70
C ALA A 257 -23.30 7.27 12.15
N SER A 258 -22.13 6.77 12.58
CA SER A 258 -21.54 7.11 13.88
C SER A 258 -20.84 8.48 13.88
N LEU A 259 -20.55 9.04 12.69
CA LEU A 259 -19.70 10.21 12.53
C LEU A 259 -20.52 11.48 12.32
N PHE A 260 -20.39 12.44 13.25
CA PHE A 260 -21.19 13.67 13.26
C PHE A 260 -20.95 14.64 12.09
N ARG A 261 -19.87 14.50 11.30
CA ARG A 261 -19.42 15.55 10.36
C ARG A 261 -18.87 15.11 8.99
N MET A 262 -18.68 13.81 8.73
CA MET A 262 -17.86 13.34 7.59
C MET A 262 -18.52 12.24 6.72
N SER A 263 -19.86 12.10 6.77
CA SER A 263 -20.55 10.87 6.36
C SER A 263 -20.46 10.51 4.87
N GLU A 264 -20.36 11.47 3.95
CA GLU A 264 -20.46 11.14 2.51
C GLU A 264 -19.16 10.58 1.92
N ARG A 265 -18.03 11.25 2.10
CA ARG A 265 -16.72 10.76 1.60
C ARG A 265 -16.33 9.46 2.30
N TYR A 266 -16.43 9.43 3.64
CA TYR A 266 -16.15 8.23 4.41
C TYR A 266 -17.16 7.10 4.09
N GLY A 267 -18.44 7.43 3.93
CA GLY A 267 -19.47 6.46 3.57
C GLY A 267 -19.26 5.83 2.20
N ASN A 268 -18.79 6.62 1.21
CA ASN A 268 -18.42 6.09 -0.09
C ASN A 268 -17.27 5.07 0.02
N SER A 269 -16.20 5.41 0.76
CA SER A 269 -15.08 4.50 1.02
C SER A 269 -15.52 3.23 1.78
N PHE A 270 -16.36 3.39 2.81
CA PHE A 270 -16.88 2.30 3.64
C PHE A 270 -17.70 1.31 2.82
N ALA A 271 -18.51 1.81 1.87
CA ALA A 271 -19.29 0.96 0.99
C ALA A 271 -18.48 0.31 -0.13
N LYS A 272 -17.42 0.96 -0.63
CA LYS A 272 -16.48 0.41 -1.62
C LYS A 272 -15.72 -0.82 -1.11
N PHE A 273 -15.63 -0.99 0.20
CA PHE A 273 -15.04 -2.18 0.81
C PHE A 273 -15.84 -3.47 0.55
N PHE A 274 -17.18 -3.41 0.52
CA PHE A 274 -18.00 -4.63 0.46
C PHE A 274 -17.69 -5.56 -0.73
N PRO A 275 -17.50 -5.07 -1.98
CA PRO A 275 -17.04 -5.90 -3.10
C PRO A 275 -15.70 -6.61 -2.88
N VAL A 276 -14.79 -6.04 -2.08
CA VAL A 276 -13.51 -6.68 -1.72
C VAL A 276 -13.78 -7.88 -0.81
N LEU A 277 -14.66 -7.70 0.19
CA LEU A 277 -15.04 -8.78 1.10
C LEU A 277 -15.67 -9.97 0.36
N LEU A 278 -16.52 -9.71 -0.66
CA LEU A 278 -17.14 -10.76 -1.48
C LEU A 278 -16.13 -11.68 -2.20
N LYS A 279 -14.91 -11.21 -2.47
CA LYS A 279 -13.84 -12.01 -3.11
C LYS A 279 -13.12 -12.93 -2.11
N THR A 280 -13.34 -12.76 -0.82
CA THR A 280 -12.73 -13.55 0.25
C THR A 280 -13.61 -14.75 0.58
N LYS A 281 -13.00 -15.89 0.93
CA LYS A 281 -13.75 -17.08 1.36
C LYS A 281 -13.92 -17.06 2.89
N GLY A 282 -15.02 -17.64 3.38
CA GLY A 282 -15.18 -17.91 4.81
C GLY A 282 -15.32 -16.65 5.69
N TRP A 283 -16.06 -15.65 5.22
CA TRP A 283 -16.38 -14.46 6.00
C TRP A 283 -17.83 -14.45 6.49
N LYS A 284 -18.05 -13.76 7.61
CA LYS A 284 -19.35 -13.38 8.16
C LYS A 284 -19.28 -11.91 8.54
N LEU A 285 -20.36 -11.16 8.33
CA LEU A 285 -20.47 -9.79 8.78
C LEU A 285 -21.76 -9.53 9.55
N LYS A 286 -21.71 -8.54 10.42
CA LYS A 286 -22.83 -8.01 11.18
C LYS A 286 -22.71 -6.50 11.27
N ALA A 287 -23.79 -5.76 11.06
CA ALA A 287 -23.79 -4.31 11.14
C ALA A 287 -25.00 -3.78 11.90
N GLY A 288 -24.79 -2.79 12.76
CA GLY A 288 -25.85 -1.95 13.31
C GLY A 288 -26.29 -0.89 12.31
N ILE A 289 -27.51 -0.98 11.78
CA ILE A 289 -28.04 -0.03 10.79
C ILE A 289 -28.95 1.00 11.45
N LEU A 290 -28.65 2.28 11.25
CA LEU A 290 -29.52 3.37 11.68
C LEU A 290 -30.74 3.51 10.77
N HIS A 291 -31.87 3.01 11.25
CA HIS A 291 -33.15 3.11 10.56
C HIS A 291 -33.98 4.26 11.12
N LYS A 292 -34.47 5.12 10.22
CA LYS A 292 -35.39 6.22 10.55
C LYS A 292 -36.77 5.83 10.02
N GLY A 293 -37.68 5.45 10.91
CA GLY A 293 -39.07 5.14 10.57
C GLY A 293 -40.03 6.17 11.18
N TYR A 294 -41.34 5.97 10.97
CA TYR A 294 -42.38 6.83 11.53
C TYR A 294 -42.36 6.91 13.06
N GLN A 295 -41.94 5.84 13.73
CA GLN A 295 -41.83 5.76 15.20
C GLN A 295 -40.50 6.33 15.74
N GLY A 296 -39.69 6.97 14.90
CA GLY A 296 -38.40 7.55 15.27
C GLY A 296 -37.19 6.74 14.80
N LYS A 297 -36.04 7.00 15.43
CA LYS A 297 -34.77 6.36 15.10
C LYS A 297 -34.60 5.08 15.92
N ARG A 298 -34.22 3.98 15.27
CA ARG A 298 -33.84 2.73 15.93
C ARG A 298 -32.68 2.07 15.20
N ILE A 299 -31.95 1.24 15.92
CA ILE A 299 -30.86 0.43 15.36
C ILE A 299 -31.44 -0.94 15.00
N LEU A 300 -31.19 -1.37 13.76
CA LEU A 300 -31.58 -2.69 13.26
C LEU A 300 -30.33 -3.50 12.94
N GLU A 301 -30.40 -4.80 13.13
CA GLU A 301 -29.29 -5.70 12.84
C GLU A 301 -29.32 -6.14 11.38
N PHE A 302 -28.23 -5.92 10.65
CA PHE A 302 -27.96 -6.55 9.37
C PHE A 302 -26.91 -7.64 9.56
N SER A 303 -27.08 -8.80 8.93
CA SER A 303 -26.10 -9.88 8.96
C SER A 303 -26.09 -10.65 7.65
N LEU A 304 -24.88 -10.97 7.20
CA LEU A 304 -24.60 -11.62 5.93
C LEU A 304 -23.37 -12.52 6.08
N ASP A 305 -23.26 -13.56 5.28
CA ASP A 305 -22.09 -14.41 5.24
C ASP A 305 -21.79 -14.88 3.82
N SER A 306 -20.61 -15.52 3.65
CA SER A 306 -20.12 -15.97 2.35
C SER A 306 -21.00 -17.02 1.64
N SER A 307 -22.02 -17.58 2.29
CA SER A 307 -22.93 -18.55 1.65
C SER A 307 -24.05 -17.90 0.83
N GLU A 308 -24.25 -16.58 0.96
CA GLU A 308 -25.33 -15.83 0.30
C GLU A 308 -25.34 -16.01 -1.22
N GLU A 309 -26.47 -16.49 -1.75
CA GLU A 309 -26.62 -16.86 -3.15
C GLU A 309 -26.77 -15.64 -4.05
N ALA A 310 -27.29 -14.53 -3.51
CA ALA A 310 -27.49 -13.26 -4.22
C ALA A 310 -26.20 -12.66 -4.85
N PHE A 311 -25.02 -13.16 -4.44
CA PHE A 311 -23.71 -12.68 -4.90
C PHE A 311 -22.87 -13.74 -5.64
N ARG A 312 -23.35 -14.99 -5.74
CA ARG A 312 -22.56 -16.08 -6.34
C ARG A 312 -22.26 -15.80 -7.81
N PHE A 313 -21.04 -16.08 -8.21
CA PHE A 313 -20.62 -16.02 -9.61
C PHE A 313 -21.26 -17.21 -10.35
N MET A 314 -22.18 -16.95 -11.27
CA MET A 314 -22.56 -17.99 -12.23
C MET A 314 -21.37 -18.15 -13.18
N ARG A 315 -20.68 -19.29 -13.10
CA ARG A 315 -19.81 -19.70 -14.21
C ARG A 315 -20.72 -19.82 -15.43
N GLU A 316 -20.31 -19.19 -16.52
CA GLU A 316 -21.00 -19.24 -17.81
C GLU A 316 -21.51 -20.65 -18.08
N VAL A 317 -22.82 -20.77 -18.21
CA VAL A 317 -23.42 -21.94 -18.82
C VAL A 317 -22.97 -21.91 -20.28
N SER A 318 -22.03 -22.78 -20.63
CA SER A 318 -21.67 -23.05 -22.01
C SER A 318 -22.93 -23.46 -22.77
N GLY A 319 -23.44 -22.60 -23.64
CA GLY A 319 -24.71 -22.84 -24.31
C GLY A 319 -25.16 -21.68 -25.21
N TYR A 320 -24.26 -21.13 -26.02
CA TYR A 320 -24.65 -20.43 -27.25
C TYR A 320 -23.86 -21.05 -28.42
N PRO A 321 -24.46 -21.21 -29.61
CA PRO A 321 -23.88 -22.03 -30.68
C PRO A 321 -22.55 -21.46 -31.17
N GLU A 322 -21.56 -22.36 -31.32
CA GLU A 322 -20.28 -22.10 -31.96
C GLU A 322 -20.44 -21.57 -33.40
N SER A 323 -20.08 -20.31 -33.59
CA SER A 323 -19.42 -19.79 -34.80
C SER A 323 -19.02 -18.36 -34.42
N VAL A 324 -17.75 -17.97 -34.31
CA VAL A 324 -16.63 -18.14 -35.23
C VAL A 324 -15.36 -18.16 -34.39
N SER A 325 -14.48 -19.14 -34.61
CA SER A 325 -13.16 -19.17 -34.00
C SER A 325 -12.10 -19.28 -35.08
N ARG A 326 -10.91 -18.73 -34.77
CA ARG A 326 -9.63 -18.77 -35.51
C ARG A 326 -9.48 -17.60 -36.49
N ASP A 327 -8.55 -16.66 -36.31
CA ASP A 327 -7.15 -16.81 -35.92
C ASP A 327 -6.67 -15.60 -35.08
N TYR A 328 -5.69 -15.81 -34.20
CA TYR A 328 -4.46 -15.01 -34.10
C TYR A 328 -3.61 -15.62 -32.98
N GLN A 329 -2.69 -16.49 -33.38
CA GLN A 329 -1.63 -17.01 -32.52
C GLN A 329 -0.53 -15.98 -32.33
N PHE A 330 0.02 -15.96 -31.11
CA PHE A 330 1.27 -15.30 -30.76
C PHE A 330 2.44 -15.81 -31.63
N ALA A 331 3.28 -14.88 -32.09
CA ALA A 331 4.66 -15.16 -32.46
C ALA A 331 5.55 -13.97 -32.05
N GLU A 332 6.39 -14.20 -31.05
CA GLU A 332 7.66 -13.49 -30.89
C GLU A 332 8.61 -13.94 -32.01
N GLU A 333 9.32 -13.03 -32.68
CA GLU A 333 10.77 -13.09 -32.86
C GLU A 333 11.37 -11.90 -33.64
N LYS A 334 12.67 -11.74 -33.44
CA LYS A 334 13.57 -10.61 -33.72
C LYS A 334 14.04 -10.46 -35.17
N LYS A 335 14.66 -9.29 -35.42
CA LYS A 335 15.59 -8.84 -36.51
C LYS A 335 14.85 -8.30 -37.74
N GLY A 336 15.25 -7.22 -38.41
CA GLY A 336 16.43 -6.36 -38.38
C GLY A 336 16.68 -5.82 -39.80
N TYR A 337 17.15 -4.56 -39.90
CA TYR A 337 17.68 -3.85 -41.07
C TYR A 337 16.75 -3.26 -42.16
N GLY A 338 17.04 -1.99 -42.49
CA GLY A 338 17.12 -1.54 -43.89
C GLY A 338 16.35 -0.26 -44.25
N ILE A 339 17.09 0.82 -44.46
CA ILE A 339 16.65 2.16 -44.89
C ILE A 339 16.46 2.21 -46.42
N GLU A 340 15.54 3.05 -46.91
CA GLU A 340 15.64 3.97 -48.09
C GLU A 340 14.26 4.64 -48.34
N THR A 341 14.02 5.87 -47.87
CA THR A 341 14.16 7.18 -48.55
C THR A 341 13.23 7.45 -49.74
N GLY A 342 12.36 8.46 -49.58
CA GLY A 342 12.13 9.48 -50.62
C GLY A 342 10.70 9.67 -51.11
N MET A 343 9.94 10.61 -50.53
CA MET A 343 9.54 11.86 -51.21
C MET A 343 8.68 12.74 -50.27
N GLU A 344 9.16 13.96 -50.10
CA GLU A 344 8.61 15.06 -49.31
C GLU A 344 7.45 15.75 -50.03
N THR A 345 6.44 16.17 -49.27
CA THR A 345 5.77 17.46 -49.46
C THR A 345 5.40 18.02 -48.09
N GLU A 346 6.07 19.11 -47.72
CA GLU A 346 5.85 19.92 -46.53
C GLU A 346 4.57 20.76 -46.67
N TYR A 347 3.75 20.77 -45.63
CA TYR A 347 2.93 21.93 -45.25
C TYR A 347 2.92 22.02 -43.73
N GLU A 348 3.49 23.11 -43.21
CA GLU A 348 3.60 23.44 -41.79
C GLU A 348 2.22 23.69 -41.16
N GLY A 349 1.92 22.95 -40.10
CA GLY A 349 0.80 23.17 -39.19
C GLY A 349 1.17 22.67 -37.79
N GLN A 350 1.08 23.55 -36.80
CA GLN A 350 1.45 23.34 -35.40
C GLN A 350 0.83 22.06 -34.80
N PRO A 351 1.56 21.29 -33.96
CA PRO A 351 1.00 20.10 -33.33
C PRO A 351 0.08 20.51 -32.17
N VAL A 352 -1.22 20.36 -32.37
CA VAL A 352 -2.19 20.31 -31.28
C VAL A 352 -2.21 18.86 -30.78
N GLU A 353 -1.78 18.65 -29.54
CA GLU A 353 -1.82 17.37 -28.83
C GLU A 353 -3.26 16.81 -28.87
N ARG A 354 -3.45 15.74 -29.66
CA ARG A 354 -4.64 14.90 -29.57
C ARG A 354 -4.50 14.02 -28.33
N GLN A 355 -5.13 14.42 -27.24
CA GLN A 355 -5.39 13.53 -26.11
C GLN A 355 -6.40 12.48 -26.55
N SER A 356 -5.92 11.27 -26.82
CA SER A 356 -6.74 10.07 -26.95
C SER A 356 -7.36 9.74 -25.59
N VAL A 357 -8.61 10.13 -25.39
CA VAL A 357 -9.44 9.67 -24.26
C VAL A 357 -10.04 8.34 -24.65
N ALA A 358 -9.25 7.28 -24.49
CA ALA A 358 -9.69 5.90 -24.62
C ALA A 358 -8.93 5.07 -23.58
N GLN A 359 -9.32 5.21 -22.30
CA GLN A 359 -8.95 4.31 -21.21
C GLN A 359 -9.71 4.65 -19.91
N GLU A 360 -11.02 4.42 -19.88
CA GLU A 360 -11.80 4.34 -18.63
C GLU A 360 -12.69 3.10 -18.61
N ALA A 361 -12.10 1.94 -18.90
CA ALA A 361 -12.73 0.64 -18.68
C ALA A 361 -11.70 -0.45 -18.42
N GLU A 362 -10.67 -0.16 -17.60
CA GLU A 362 -9.86 -1.15 -16.86
C GLU A 362 -8.79 -0.47 -15.96
N THR A 363 -9.12 0.66 -15.36
CA THR A 363 -8.15 1.48 -14.58
C THR A 363 -8.54 1.68 -13.12
N ASP A 364 -9.26 0.74 -12.50
CA ASP A 364 -9.42 0.74 -11.02
C ASP A 364 -8.36 -0.13 -10.30
N ALA A 365 -7.36 -0.62 -11.04
CA ALA A 365 -6.26 -1.45 -10.51
C ALA A 365 -4.90 -0.75 -10.43
N ALA A 366 -4.74 0.49 -10.92
CA ALA A 366 -3.41 1.12 -10.99
C ALA A 366 -3.30 2.63 -10.63
N SER A 367 -4.38 3.40 -10.52
CA SER A 367 -4.27 4.81 -10.13
C SER A 367 -4.53 5.02 -8.64
N GLU A 368 -3.59 5.73 -8.00
CA GLU A 368 -3.45 6.03 -6.57
C GLU A 368 -2.80 4.93 -5.73
N VAL A 369 -1.47 4.85 -5.82
CA VAL A 369 -0.62 4.08 -4.90
C VAL A 369 -0.85 4.53 -3.45
N PHE A 370 -1.15 5.80 -3.18
CA PHE A 370 -1.25 6.39 -1.84
C PHE A 370 -2.68 6.83 -1.50
N ASP A 371 -3.05 6.77 -0.22
CA ASP A 371 -4.42 7.04 0.27
C ASP A 371 -4.60 8.51 0.66
N SER A 372 -3.48 9.19 0.83
CA SER A 372 -3.42 10.63 1.04
C SER A 372 -2.21 11.25 0.37
N ALA A 373 -2.34 12.54 0.00
CA ALA A 373 -1.22 13.35 -0.46
C ALA A 373 -0.08 13.41 0.57
N PHE A 374 -0.36 13.20 1.86
CA PHE A 374 0.63 13.18 2.92
C PHE A 374 1.46 11.89 2.93
N GLU A 375 0.85 10.73 2.69
CA GLU A 375 1.60 9.47 2.54
C GLU A 375 2.48 9.48 1.30
N GLN A 376 1.96 10.00 0.18
CA GLN A 376 2.76 10.16 -1.04
C GLN A 376 3.94 11.09 -0.79
N GLN A 377 3.70 12.21 -0.09
CA GLN A 377 4.76 13.11 0.34
C GLN A 377 5.78 12.35 1.20
N PHE A 378 5.35 11.64 2.24
CA PHE A 378 6.23 10.95 3.17
C PHE A 378 7.11 9.90 2.49
N ALA A 379 6.55 9.10 1.59
CA ALA A 379 7.29 8.08 0.85
C ALA A 379 8.36 8.65 -0.09
N SER A 380 8.18 9.90 -0.54
CA SER A 380 9.17 10.60 -1.38
C SER A 380 10.32 11.22 -0.58
N LEU A 381 10.23 11.27 0.75
CA LEU A 381 11.26 11.87 1.60
C LEU A 381 12.44 10.91 1.80
N SER A 382 13.65 11.47 1.82
CA SER A 382 14.87 10.77 2.18
C SER A 382 15.31 11.15 3.59
N PHE A 383 15.65 10.16 4.40
CA PHE A 383 16.03 10.34 5.80
C PHE A 383 17.49 9.96 6.08
N GLY A 384 18.41 10.18 5.14
CA GLY A 384 19.86 9.98 5.39
C GLY A 384 20.24 8.50 5.59
N GLY A 385 19.89 7.66 4.61
CA GLY A 385 20.25 6.23 4.56
C GLY A 385 19.25 5.28 5.24
N TRP A 386 18.10 5.79 5.71
CA TRP A 386 16.99 4.94 6.15
C TRP A 386 16.18 4.46 4.96
N ASP A 387 15.93 3.14 4.89
CA ASP A 387 15.05 2.50 3.93
C ASP A 387 13.59 2.64 4.40
N VAL A 388 12.76 3.30 3.61
CA VAL A 388 11.35 3.57 3.92
C VAL A 388 10.48 2.59 3.15
N ARG A 389 9.72 1.76 3.88
CA ARG A 389 8.77 0.79 3.31
C ARG A 389 7.36 1.07 3.78
N ARG A 390 6.38 0.89 2.90
CA ARG A 390 4.96 0.98 3.24
C ARG A 390 4.44 -0.32 3.83
N GLU A 391 3.32 -0.21 4.54
CA GLU A 391 2.47 -1.34 4.97
C GLU A 391 3.29 -2.50 5.59
N PRO A 392 4.17 -2.22 6.57
CA PRO A 392 5.34 -3.05 6.78
C PRO A 392 5.06 -4.33 7.56
N ALA A 393 4.25 -4.27 8.62
CA ALA A 393 3.97 -5.40 9.52
C ALA A 393 2.79 -5.10 10.46
N ILE A 394 2.06 -6.15 10.87
CA ILE A 394 1.07 -6.06 11.94
C ILE A 394 1.80 -6.12 13.29
N LEU A 395 1.66 -5.07 14.10
CA LEU A 395 2.23 -5.00 15.46
C LEU A 395 1.22 -5.50 16.49
N LYS A 396 1.70 -6.28 17.46
CA LYS A 396 0.86 -6.79 18.54
C LYS A 396 0.75 -5.74 19.65
N ALA A 397 -0.48 -5.27 19.91
CA ALA A 397 -0.84 -4.36 20.97
C ALA A 397 -1.77 -5.08 21.97
N GLY A 398 -1.18 -5.89 22.85
CA GLY A 398 -1.93 -6.77 23.76
C GLY A 398 -2.82 -7.78 23.03
N ARG A 399 -4.14 -7.60 23.12
CA ARG A 399 -5.16 -8.39 22.37
C ARG A 399 -5.54 -7.81 21.01
N PHE A 400 -5.09 -6.59 20.74
CA PHE A 400 -5.35 -5.88 19.51
C PHE A 400 -4.14 -5.96 18.57
N ALA A 401 -4.40 -5.73 17.30
CA ALA A 401 -3.36 -5.46 16.32
C ALA A 401 -3.34 -3.97 15.95
N PHE A 402 -2.14 -3.45 15.73
CA PHE A 402 -1.87 -2.10 15.25
C PHE A 402 -1.06 -2.20 13.96
N VAL A 403 -1.51 -1.53 12.90
CA VAL A 403 -0.81 -1.53 11.61
C VAL A 403 -0.35 -0.10 11.32
N PRO A 404 0.97 0.15 11.31
CA PRO A 404 1.53 1.44 10.94
C PRO A 404 1.54 1.64 9.42
N ASP A 405 1.47 2.89 8.97
CA ASP A 405 1.56 3.25 7.55
C ASP A 405 2.95 2.95 6.93
N PHE A 406 4.03 3.17 7.69
CA PHE A 406 5.40 3.04 7.22
C PHE A 406 6.32 2.32 8.23
N SER A 407 7.38 1.67 7.72
CA SER A 407 8.57 1.31 8.50
C SER A 407 9.79 1.96 7.91
N LEU A 408 10.65 2.49 8.78
CA LEU A 408 11.96 3.01 8.48
C LEU A 408 12.99 2.03 9.04
N GLN A 409 13.94 1.61 8.20
CA GLN A 409 14.98 0.64 8.58
C GLN A 409 16.38 1.16 8.26
N LYS A 410 17.31 1.05 9.22
CA LYS A 410 18.74 1.37 9.01
C LYS A 410 19.60 0.64 10.05
N ASN A 411 20.69 0.01 9.62
CA ASN A 411 21.67 -0.63 10.52
C ASN A 411 21.05 -1.58 11.58
N GLY A 412 20.02 -2.35 11.19
CA GLY A 412 19.30 -3.25 12.11
C GLY A 412 18.31 -2.56 13.06
N ILE A 413 18.19 -1.23 12.99
CA ILE A 413 17.16 -0.45 13.69
C ILE A 413 15.91 -0.44 12.83
N LYS A 414 14.76 -0.70 13.44
CA LYS A 414 13.45 -0.61 12.80
C LYS A 414 12.54 0.30 13.62
N VAL A 415 12.06 1.37 12.99
CA VAL A 415 11.12 2.34 13.57
C VAL A 415 9.90 2.41 12.68
N TYR A 416 8.70 2.47 13.26
CA TYR A 416 7.46 2.59 12.51
C TYR A 416 6.98 4.04 12.50
N ALA A 417 6.24 4.43 11.48
CA ALA A 417 5.60 5.74 11.41
C ALA A 417 4.13 5.61 11.01
N GLU A 418 3.29 6.42 11.63
CA GLU A 418 1.85 6.47 11.42
C GLU A 418 1.40 7.90 11.12
N ILE A 419 0.74 8.11 9.99
CA ILE A 419 0.17 9.40 9.61
C ILE A 419 -1.29 9.44 10.04
N VAL A 420 -1.57 10.25 11.06
CA VAL A 420 -2.94 10.42 11.56
C VAL A 420 -3.65 11.46 10.69
N GLY A 421 -4.39 10.99 9.68
CA GLY A 421 -5.16 11.83 8.76
C GLY A 421 -6.59 12.16 9.24
N PHE A 422 -7.40 11.13 9.51
CA PHE A 422 -8.80 11.26 9.93
C PHE A 422 -8.95 11.01 11.44
N TRP A 423 -9.79 11.80 12.11
CA TRP A 423 -9.98 11.67 13.56
C TRP A 423 -11.41 11.96 14.02
N THR A 424 -11.82 11.23 15.04
CA THR A 424 -12.78 11.66 16.06
C THR A 424 -12.09 11.59 17.43
N PRO A 425 -12.53 12.37 18.43
CA PRO A 425 -11.98 12.26 19.78
C PRO A 425 -11.99 10.83 20.31
N GLU A 426 -13.06 10.08 20.03
CA GLU A 426 -13.27 8.71 20.49
C GLU A 426 -12.33 7.72 19.77
N TYR A 427 -12.18 7.85 18.44
CA TYR A 427 -11.26 7.02 17.66
C TYR A 427 -9.82 7.24 18.10
N LEU A 428 -9.43 8.50 18.26
CA LEU A 428 -8.08 8.85 18.69
C LEU A 428 -7.75 8.27 20.06
N LYS A 429 -8.70 8.37 21.01
CA LYS A 429 -8.54 7.79 22.35
C LYS A 429 -8.32 6.28 22.29
N LYS A 430 -9.13 5.53 21.51
CA LYS A 430 -8.94 4.09 21.31
C LYS A 430 -7.58 3.78 20.68
N LYS A 431 -7.13 4.60 19.72
CA LYS A 431 -5.84 4.43 19.04
C LYS A 431 -4.65 4.66 19.98
N VAL A 432 -4.72 5.71 20.80
CA VAL A 432 -3.76 6.01 21.88
C VAL A 432 -3.66 4.83 22.86
N GLU A 433 -4.79 4.27 23.29
CA GLU A 433 -4.81 3.15 24.23
C GLU A 433 -4.08 1.92 23.67
N LYS A 434 -4.29 1.60 22.38
CA LYS A 434 -3.54 0.53 21.69
C LYS A 434 -2.05 0.83 21.58
N LEU A 435 -1.69 2.06 21.23
CA LEU A 435 -0.29 2.49 21.06
C LEU A 435 0.53 2.40 22.34
N LYS A 436 -0.10 2.45 23.53
CA LYS A 436 0.57 2.23 24.82
C LYS A 436 1.02 0.78 25.02
N GLU A 437 0.40 -0.17 24.33
CA GLU A 437 0.72 -1.60 24.44
C GLU A 437 1.66 -2.09 23.34
N VAL A 438 1.92 -1.27 22.32
CA VAL A 438 2.91 -1.56 21.26
C VAL A 438 4.31 -1.43 21.84
N LYS A 439 5.13 -2.47 21.68
CA LYS A 439 6.50 -2.51 22.22
C LYS A 439 7.52 -1.89 21.27
N GLU A 440 7.22 -1.93 19.98
CA GLU A 440 8.03 -1.39 18.92
C GLU A 440 7.95 0.15 18.90
N PRO A 441 9.03 0.85 18.49
CA PRO A 441 9.02 2.30 18.43
C PRO A 441 8.14 2.81 17.28
N VAL A 442 7.21 3.72 17.59
CA VAL A 442 6.28 4.31 16.61
C VAL A 442 6.35 5.84 16.67
N ILE A 443 6.59 6.47 15.53
CA ILE A 443 6.51 7.92 15.34
C ILE A 443 5.11 8.28 14.85
N LEU A 444 4.42 9.15 15.58
CA LEU A 444 3.09 9.63 15.20
C LEU A 444 3.20 10.98 14.50
N LEU A 445 2.74 11.04 13.26
CA LEU A 445 2.68 12.26 12.44
C LEU A 445 1.24 12.79 12.48
N ILE A 446 1.02 13.89 13.20
CA ILE A 446 -0.33 14.41 13.47
C ILE A 446 -0.52 15.77 12.82
N ASN A 447 -1.59 15.93 12.05
CA ASN A 447 -1.94 17.25 11.52
C ASN A 447 -2.43 18.18 12.65
N ARG A 448 -1.89 19.40 12.78
CA ARG A 448 -2.28 20.37 13.82
C ARG A 448 -3.75 20.79 13.76
N LYS A 449 -4.39 20.65 12.60
CA LYS A 449 -5.84 20.88 12.44
C LYS A 449 -6.70 19.96 13.30
N LEU A 450 -6.14 18.86 13.82
CA LEU A 450 -6.86 17.84 14.57
C LEU A 450 -7.08 18.22 16.06
N LYS A 451 -6.65 19.41 16.52
CA LYS A 451 -6.86 19.92 17.89
C LYS A 451 -6.42 18.95 19.02
N CYS A 452 -5.43 18.11 18.76
CA CYS A 452 -4.83 17.22 19.75
C CYS A 452 -3.57 17.86 20.35
N SER A 453 -3.13 17.35 21.50
CA SER A 453 -1.92 17.79 22.18
C SER A 453 -0.96 16.61 22.42
N GLU A 454 0.33 16.89 22.61
CA GLU A 454 1.34 15.85 22.94
C GLU A 454 0.97 15.05 24.20
N LYS A 455 0.25 15.67 25.15
CA LYS A 455 -0.20 15.04 26.40
C LYS A 455 -1.16 13.87 26.17
N ASP A 456 -1.80 13.83 25.01
CA ASP A 456 -2.73 12.77 24.64
C ASP A 456 -1.99 11.47 24.24
N PHE A 457 -0.68 11.53 23.96
CA PHE A 457 0.13 10.40 23.46
C PHE A 457 1.37 10.15 24.33
N PRO A 458 1.19 9.73 25.60
CA PRO A 458 2.34 9.43 26.44
C PRO A 458 3.10 8.21 25.89
N ALA A 459 4.44 8.30 25.89
CA ALA A 459 5.39 7.25 25.49
C ALA A 459 5.64 7.01 23.99
N GLN A 460 5.16 7.88 23.09
CA GLN A 460 5.53 7.83 21.66
C GLN A 460 6.11 9.17 21.20
N ASP A 461 6.95 9.14 20.16
CA ASP A 461 7.44 10.37 19.52
C ASP A 461 6.34 10.96 18.65
N VAL A 462 5.89 12.18 18.97
CA VAL A 462 4.83 12.87 18.23
C VAL A 462 5.41 14.06 17.48
N ILE A 463 5.06 14.16 16.20
CA ILE A 463 5.45 15.28 15.34
C ILE A 463 4.17 15.91 14.77
N PHE A 464 4.00 17.21 15.06
CA PHE A 464 2.84 17.97 14.61
C PHE A 464 3.14 18.76 13.34
N PHE A 465 2.34 18.58 12.29
CA PHE A 465 2.52 19.25 11.00
C PHE A 465 1.25 19.95 10.50
N ASP A 466 1.39 20.93 9.60
CA ASP A 466 0.24 21.66 9.03
C ASP A 466 -0.08 21.20 7.61
N ARG A 467 0.73 21.65 6.64
CA ARG A 467 0.52 21.39 5.21
C ARG A 467 1.52 20.42 4.62
N LYS A 468 2.65 20.18 5.30
CA LYS A 468 3.75 19.34 4.83
C LYS A 468 4.38 18.66 6.03
N ILE A 469 4.72 17.38 5.89
CA ILE A 469 5.43 16.63 6.93
C ILE A 469 6.87 17.17 7.06
N PRO A 470 7.33 17.57 8.27
CA PRO A 470 8.65 18.15 8.47
C PRO A 470 9.73 17.05 8.50
N ALA A 471 10.38 16.81 7.36
CA ALA A 471 11.42 15.79 7.22
C ALA A 471 12.57 15.96 8.23
N ASN A 472 12.91 17.20 8.58
CA ASN A 472 13.97 17.51 9.53
C ASN A 472 13.64 17.03 10.95
N GLU A 473 12.39 17.21 11.40
CA GLU A 473 11.95 16.75 12.73
C GLU A 473 11.93 15.22 12.81
N VAL A 474 11.45 14.56 11.75
CA VAL A 474 11.50 13.09 11.63
C VAL A 474 12.95 12.61 11.71
N THR A 475 13.86 13.26 10.97
CA THR A 475 15.29 12.92 10.99
C THR A 475 15.91 13.12 12.38
N GLN A 476 15.53 14.18 13.10
CA GLN A 476 16.00 14.42 14.47
C GLN A 476 15.54 13.31 15.43
N VAL A 477 14.30 12.84 15.30
CA VAL A 477 13.80 11.71 16.08
C VAL A 477 14.57 10.43 15.73
N LEU A 478 14.75 10.12 14.45
CA LEU A 478 15.52 8.95 14.01
C LEU A 478 16.97 8.96 14.53
N ARG A 479 17.63 10.13 14.58
CA ARG A 479 18.97 10.27 15.17
C ARG A 479 19.03 9.86 16.64
N LYS A 480 17.99 10.16 17.44
CA LYS A 480 17.93 9.71 18.84
C LYS A 480 17.93 8.17 18.95
N TYR A 481 17.24 7.49 18.03
CA TYR A 481 17.24 6.02 17.97
C TYR A 481 18.61 5.47 17.54
N GLU A 482 19.29 6.11 16.59
CA GLU A 482 20.66 5.77 16.21
C GLU A 482 21.62 5.93 17.38
N GLU A 483 21.60 7.07 18.08
CA GLU A 483 22.47 7.35 19.24
C GLU A 483 22.24 6.35 20.38
N LYS A 484 20.98 6.03 20.67
CA LYS A 484 20.63 5.03 21.69
C LYS A 484 21.18 3.65 21.31
N LYS A 485 20.97 3.22 20.07
CA LYS A 485 21.49 1.93 19.57
C LYS A 485 23.01 1.90 19.59
N LEU A 486 23.67 3.02 19.25
CA LEU A 486 25.12 3.15 19.28
C LEU A 486 25.65 2.96 20.70
N ALA A 487 25.03 3.59 21.69
CA ALA A 487 25.41 3.44 23.09
C ALA A 487 25.20 2.00 23.61
N GLU A 488 24.06 1.38 23.28
CA GLU A 488 23.76 -0.01 23.63
C GLU A 488 24.77 -0.99 23.01
N ASP A 489 25.07 -0.83 21.72
CA ASP A 489 26.04 -1.67 21.03
C ASP A 489 27.46 -1.44 21.55
N ARG A 490 27.87 -0.21 21.86
CA ARG A 490 29.18 0.07 22.48
C ARG A 490 29.33 -0.65 23.82
N SER A 491 28.31 -0.61 24.68
CA SER A 491 28.33 -1.33 25.96
C SER A 491 28.42 -2.85 25.76
N ARG A 492 27.67 -3.41 24.80
CA ARG A 492 27.74 -4.84 24.45
C ARG A 492 29.12 -5.25 23.94
N ILE A 493 29.74 -4.43 23.08
CA ILE A 493 31.05 -4.74 22.48
C ILE A 493 32.16 -4.69 23.54
N HIS A 494 32.05 -3.79 24.53
CA HIS A 494 33.01 -3.73 25.64
C HIS A 494 33.14 -5.07 26.38
N GLU A 495 32.05 -5.82 26.50
CA GLU A 495 32.00 -7.13 27.16
C GLU A 495 32.42 -8.28 26.23
N ILE A 496 32.42 -8.06 24.90
CA ILE A 496 32.77 -9.08 23.90
C ILE A 496 34.29 -9.12 23.67
N GLU A 497 34.86 -10.32 23.79
CA GLU A 497 36.20 -10.60 23.27
C GLU A 497 36.11 -10.78 21.75
N ILE A 498 36.86 -9.95 21.02
CA ILE A 498 36.98 -10.04 19.57
C ILE A 498 38.28 -10.81 19.31
N PRO A 499 38.21 -12.10 18.94
CA PRO A 499 39.41 -12.86 18.61
C PRO A 499 40.01 -12.33 17.32
N LEU A 500 41.27 -11.90 17.37
CA LEU A 500 42.02 -11.45 16.20
C LEU A 500 42.71 -12.68 15.59
N SER A 501 42.11 -13.24 14.54
CA SER A 501 42.70 -14.38 13.83
C SER A 501 42.79 -14.09 12.33
N GLY A 502 44.01 -14.04 11.80
CA GLY A 502 44.31 -13.85 10.38
C GLY A 502 45.14 -12.60 10.11
N GLU A 503 45.69 -12.46 8.90
CA GLU A 503 46.55 -11.33 8.55
C GLU A 503 45.77 -10.03 8.28
N MET A 504 44.49 -10.14 7.90
CA MET A 504 43.61 -9.01 7.58
C MET A 504 42.17 -9.33 7.98
N ILE A 505 41.55 -8.43 8.75
CA ILE A 505 40.24 -8.63 9.35
C ILE A 505 39.34 -7.44 9.00
N ASN A 506 38.23 -7.69 8.32
CA ASN A 506 37.26 -6.65 7.96
C ASN A 506 36.24 -6.44 9.11
N LEU A 507 36.13 -5.19 9.59
CA LEU A 507 35.25 -4.81 10.69
C LEU A 507 33.77 -4.92 10.34
N GLU A 508 33.37 -4.72 9.08
CA GLU A 508 31.98 -4.86 8.63
C GLU A 508 31.49 -6.30 8.81
N LYS A 509 32.35 -7.28 8.50
CA LYS A 509 32.04 -8.70 8.72
C LYS A 509 31.85 -9.02 10.20
N ILE A 510 32.68 -8.44 11.08
CA ILE A 510 32.56 -8.60 12.53
C ILE A 510 31.28 -7.92 13.05
N ALA A 511 31.02 -6.70 12.62
CA ALA A 511 29.84 -5.94 12.99
C ALA A 511 28.55 -6.68 12.60
N ALA A 512 28.48 -7.18 11.35
CA ALA A 512 27.36 -7.98 10.86
C ALA A 512 27.18 -9.29 11.64
N ARG A 513 28.27 -10.02 11.92
CA ARG A 513 28.23 -11.29 12.69
C ARG A 513 27.71 -11.10 14.11
N ASN A 514 28.03 -9.97 14.75
CA ASN A 514 27.62 -9.67 16.12
C ASN A 514 26.32 -8.86 16.21
N GLY A 515 25.75 -8.45 15.07
CA GLY A 515 24.53 -7.64 15.03
C GLY A 515 24.69 -6.27 15.72
N VAL A 516 25.85 -5.63 15.52
CA VAL A 516 26.19 -4.32 16.09
C VAL A 516 26.53 -3.32 14.99
N MET A 517 26.37 -2.03 15.28
CA MET A 517 26.77 -0.99 14.33
C MET A 517 28.29 -0.92 14.12
N LEU A 518 28.72 -0.76 12.85
CA LEU A 518 30.13 -0.63 12.47
C LEU A 518 30.83 0.49 13.23
N GLU A 519 30.18 1.64 13.34
CA GLU A 519 30.69 2.82 14.05
C GLU A 519 30.91 2.55 15.55
N ALA A 520 30.03 1.75 16.18
CA ALA A 520 30.22 1.36 17.58
C ALA A 520 31.45 0.47 17.73
N LEU A 521 31.61 -0.51 16.83
CA LEU A 521 32.75 -1.42 16.82
C LEU A 521 34.07 -0.68 16.59
N LYS A 522 34.13 0.20 15.58
CA LYS A 522 35.31 0.99 15.24
C LYS A 522 35.77 1.81 16.45
N LYS A 523 34.87 2.57 17.08
CA LYS A 523 35.22 3.40 18.25
C LYS A 523 35.71 2.58 19.45
N VAL A 524 35.09 1.44 19.75
CA VAL A 524 35.56 0.59 20.87
C VAL A 524 36.94 0.00 20.57
N LEU A 525 37.21 -0.35 19.30
CA LEU A 525 38.52 -0.83 18.89
C LEU A 525 39.57 0.27 18.94
N GLU A 526 39.29 1.48 18.45
CA GLU A 526 40.16 2.66 18.58
C GLU A 526 40.58 2.86 20.05
N GLU A 527 39.61 2.89 20.98
CA GLU A 527 39.87 2.99 22.42
C GLU A 527 40.72 1.83 22.98
N ARG A 528 40.56 0.61 22.46
CA ARG A 528 41.38 -0.55 22.84
C ARG A 528 42.82 -0.43 22.30
N PHE A 529 43.00 0.02 21.07
CA PHE A 529 44.31 0.22 20.45
C PHE A 529 45.09 1.39 21.08
N GLU A 530 44.43 2.48 21.46
CA GLU A 530 45.06 3.63 22.15
C GLU A 530 45.63 3.24 23.52
N LYS A 531 44.86 2.50 24.33
CA LYS A 531 45.31 2.03 25.67
C LYS A 531 46.56 1.15 25.61
N ILE A 532 46.86 0.52 24.47
CA ILE A 532 48.04 -0.33 24.28
C ILE A 532 49.28 0.50 23.93
N GLN A 533 49.12 1.72 23.40
CA GLN A 533 50.23 2.62 23.04
C GLN A 533 50.70 3.50 24.21
N GLU A 534 49.90 3.65 25.27
CA GLU A 534 50.28 4.43 26.46
C GLU A 534 51.35 3.85 27.42
N PRO A 535 51.74 2.55 27.45
CA PRO A 535 52.68 2.05 28.45
C PRO A 535 54.15 2.43 28.21
N GLU A 536 54.50 3.10 27.10
CA GLU A 536 55.89 3.55 26.83
C GLU A 536 56.19 5.01 27.23
N LYS A 537 55.20 5.79 27.69
CA LYS A 537 55.41 7.21 28.04
C LYS A 537 55.57 7.52 29.53
N SER A 538 55.65 6.52 30.41
CA SER A 538 55.86 6.75 31.85
C SER A 538 57.17 6.14 32.37
N GLU A 539 58.31 6.67 31.92
CA GLU A 539 59.56 6.57 32.67
C GLU A 539 59.59 7.65 33.77
N VAL A 540 58.92 7.36 34.89
CA VAL A 540 59.31 7.92 36.20
C VAL A 540 59.29 6.78 37.20
N ARG A 541 60.42 6.07 37.27
CA ARG A 541 60.77 5.28 38.46
C ARG A 541 61.14 6.28 39.55
N GLU A 542 60.29 6.45 40.56
CA GLU A 542 60.72 6.38 41.96
C GLU A 542 59.55 6.36 42.95
N LYS A 543 59.62 5.37 43.84
CA LYS A 543 59.10 5.31 45.21
C LYS A 543 57.60 5.53 45.43
N PHE A 544 56.88 4.45 45.72
CA PHE A 544 56.11 4.35 46.96
C PHE A 544 55.91 2.86 47.32
N GLU A 545 56.75 2.38 48.24
CA GLU A 545 56.43 1.22 49.06
C GLU A 545 55.26 1.56 49.98
N GLY A 546 54.30 0.63 50.07
CA GLY A 546 53.26 0.64 51.08
C GLY A 546 51.88 0.93 50.52
N TYR A 547 51.19 -0.11 50.06
CA TYR A 547 49.84 -0.49 50.49
C TYR A 547 49.48 -1.81 49.78
N ARG A 548 49.43 -2.90 50.55
CA ARG A 548 48.67 -4.11 50.18
C ARG A 548 47.20 -3.76 50.38
N ASP A 549 46.45 -3.48 49.32
CA ASP A 549 45.07 -4.00 49.17
C ASP A 549 44.47 -3.73 47.78
N SER A 550 43.58 -4.64 47.36
CA SER A 550 42.73 -4.66 46.16
C SER A 550 43.38 -5.05 44.81
N GLY A 551 43.53 -6.37 44.63
CA GLY A 551 43.89 -7.03 43.37
C GLY A 551 42.81 -6.95 42.27
N LYS A 552 42.49 -5.74 41.79
CA LYS A 552 41.65 -5.53 40.59
C LYS A 552 42.39 -4.92 39.39
N GLU A 553 43.62 -4.46 39.55
CA GLU A 553 44.35 -3.77 38.47
C GLU A 553 45.27 -4.70 37.64
N HIS A 554 45.60 -5.89 38.13
CA HIS A 554 46.54 -6.79 37.44
C HIS A 554 45.90 -7.82 36.48
N GLU A 555 44.58 -7.97 36.43
CA GLU A 555 43.92 -8.93 35.52
C GLU A 555 43.67 -8.39 34.09
N ASN A 556 43.70 -7.07 33.88
CA ASN A 556 43.37 -6.49 32.56
C ASN A 556 44.54 -6.46 31.56
N ILE A 557 45.78 -6.63 31.99
CA ILE A 557 46.96 -6.53 31.11
C ILE A 557 47.14 -7.80 30.25
N GLY A 558 46.58 -8.94 30.67
CA GLY A 558 46.62 -10.20 29.92
C GLY A 558 45.67 -10.27 28.73
N LYS A 559 44.55 -9.55 28.75
CA LYS A 559 43.47 -9.61 27.73
C LYS A 559 43.80 -8.91 26.40
N TYR A 560 44.82 -8.06 26.37
CA TYR A 560 45.16 -7.22 25.21
C TYR A 560 46.50 -7.57 24.55
N ARG A 561 47.15 -8.67 24.95
CA ARG A 561 48.42 -9.10 24.33
C ARG A 561 48.28 -9.31 22.81
N ASP A 562 47.16 -9.87 22.37
CA ASP A 562 46.92 -10.22 20.97
C ASP A 562 46.75 -9.01 20.05
N TYR A 563 46.52 -7.81 20.59
CA TYR A 563 46.32 -6.58 19.80
C TYR A 563 47.64 -5.89 19.44
N ARG A 564 48.76 -6.23 20.09
CA ARG A 564 50.07 -5.61 19.84
C ARG A 564 50.56 -5.86 18.42
N ASP A 565 50.25 -7.03 17.88
CA ASP A 565 50.69 -7.48 16.57
C ASP A 565 49.79 -6.96 15.43
N TYR A 566 48.79 -6.13 15.74
CA TYR A 566 47.84 -5.60 14.77
C TYR A 566 47.81 -4.07 14.76
N VAL A 567 47.28 -3.53 13.67
CA VAL A 567 47.04 -2.11 13.44
C VAL A 567 45.63 -1.93 12.91
N LEU A 568 44.88 -1.00 13.48
CA LEU A 568 43.58 -0.59 12.98
C LEU A 568 43.77 0.48 11.89
N LEU A 569 43.40 0.17 10.65
CA LEU A 569 43.41 1.10 9.51
C LEU A 569 42.01 1.11 8.89
N GLU A 570 41.34 2.26 8.98
CA GLU A 570 39.95 2.45 8.54
C GLU A 570 38.98 1.39 9.08
N ASN A 571 38.43 0.55 8.19
CA ASN A 571 37.48 -0.52 8.52
C ASN A 571 38.16 -1.89 8.62
N TYR A 572 39.49 -1.92 8.79
CA TYR A 572 40.28 -3.16 8.81
C TYR A 572 41.25 -3.21 9.99
N ILE A 573 41.43 -4.42 10.54
CA ILE A 573 42.51 -4.74 11.47
C ILE A 573 43.54 -5.57 10.71
N ILE A 574 44.78 -5.10 10.65
CA ILE A 574 45.83 -5.66 9.80
C ILE A 574 47.01 -6.08 10.67
N HIS A 575 47.51 -7.30 10.46
CA HIS A 575 48.65 -7.83 11.19
C HIS A 575 49.94 -7.12 10.73
N ARG A 576 50.81 -6.74 11.68
CA ARG A 576 52.07 -6.03 11.42
C ARG A 576 52.98 -6.78 10.45
N GLN A 577 53.06 -8.11 10.56
CA GLN A 577 53.80 -8.94 9.61
C GLN A 577 53.33 -8.78 8.15
N LEU A 578 52.04 -8.56 7.91
CA LEU A 578 51.54 -8.30 6.56
C LEU A 578 52.01 -6.92 6.06
N LEU A 579 51.96 -5.90 6.93
CA LEU A 579 52.48 -4.57 6.64
C LEU A 579 54.00 -4.59 6.38
N GLU A 580 54.75 -5.41 7.11
CA GLU A 580 56.19 -5.62 6.89
C GLU A 580 56.48 -6.28 5.54
N LYS A 581 55.74 -7.35 5.18
CA LYS A 581 55.85 -7.99 3.85
C LYS A 581 55.59 -6.98 2.74
N ILE A 582 54.56 -6.16 2.88
CA ILE A 582 54.23 -5.09 1.93
C ILE A 582 55.34 -4.04 1.87
N ASN A 583 55.88 -3.60 3.01
CA ASN A 583 56.98 -2.65 3.01
C ASN A 583 58.25 -3.21 2.34
N LEU A 584 58.55 -4.50 2.49
CA LEU A 584 59.66 -5.15 1.79
C LEU A 584 59.46 -5.19 0.27
N GLU A 585 58.22 -5.42 -0.20
CA GLU A 585 57.89 -5.35 -1.63
C GLU A 585 58.00 -3.92 -2.17
N LEU A 586 57.54 -2.92 -1.42
CA LEU A 586 57.68 -1.50 -1.77
C LEU A 586 59.14 -1.03 -1.79
N GLU A 587 60.02 -1.60 -0.97
CA GLU A 587 61.44 -1.25 -0.90
C GLU A 587 62.30 -1.89 -2.01
N LYS A 588 61.76 -2.86 -2.77
CA LYS A 588 62.50 -3.47 -3.87
C LYS A 588 62.90 -2.41 -4.90
N PRO A 589 64.15 -2.41 -5.40
CA PRO A 589 64.61 -1.42 -6.36
C PRO A 589 63.70 -1.38 -7.61
N GLY A 590 63.07 -0.23 -7.87
CA GLY A 590 62.18 -0.02 -9.01
C GLY A 590 60.79 -0.64 -8.88
N ALA A 591 60.41 -1.19 -7.72
CA ALA A 591 59.11 -1.82 -7.53
C ALA A 591 57.96 -0.84 -7.25
N ALA A 592 58.24 0.31 -6.61
CA ALA A 592 57.22 1.28 -6.24
C ALA A 592 57.74 2.73 -6.27
N GLU A 593 57.89 3.31 -7.46
CA GLU A 593 58.27 4.72 -7.63
C GLU A 593 57.07 5.66 -7.75
N THR A 594 55.95 5.14 -8.27
CA THR A 594 54.68 5.85 -8.41
C THR A 594 53.60 5.28 -7.49
N TYR A 595 52.54 6.06 -7.26
CA TYR A 595 51.36 5.60 -6.54
C TYR A 595 50.70 4.42 -7.27
N ALA A 596 50.63 4.46 -8.60
CA ALA A 596 50.08 3.37 -9.40
C ALA A 596 50.87 2.04 -9.23
N ASP A 597 52.18 2.11 -9.02
CA ASP A 597 52.99 0.92 -8.74
C ASP A 597 52.68 0.34 -7.35
N ALA A 598 52.50 1.20 -6.34
CA ALA A 598 52.07 0.77 -5.01
C ALA A 598 50.65 0.16 -5.01
N VAL A 599 49.73 0.71 -5.80
CA VAL A 599 48.36 0.17 -5.97
C VAL A 599 48.40 -1.27 -6.47
N LYS A 600 49.22 -1.58 -7.49
CA LYS A 600 49.35 -2.96 -7.99
C LYS A 600 49.83 -3.92 -6.90
N ILE A 601 50.81 -3.49 -6.11
CA ILE A 601 51.30 -4.28 -4.98
C ILE A 601 50.17 -4.50 -3.97
N PHE A 602 49.41 -3.46 -3.60
CA PHE A 602 48.28 -3.60 -2.68
C PHE A 602 47.19 -4.55 -3.21
N GLU A 603 46.85 -4.48 -4.50
CA GLU A 603 45.91 -5.38 -5.16
C GLU A 603 46.39 -6.84 -5.11
N ASP A 604 47.68 -7.10 -5.32
CA ASP A 604 48.28 -8.44 -5.22
C ASP A 604 48.17 -9.04 -3.80
N PHE A 605 48.20 -8.19 -2.77
CA PHE A 605 47.96 -8.57 -1.38
C PHE A 605 46.48 -8.56 -0.98
N GLY A 606 45.56 -8.25 -1.90
CA GLY A 606 44.11 -8.26 -1.70
C GLY A 606 43.57 -7.07 -0.90
N PHE A 607 44.26 -5.94 -0.90
CA PHE A 607 43.80 -4.72 -0.22
C PHE A 607 42.71 -4.03 -1.03
N ASP A 608 41.70 -3.51 -0.32
CA ASP A 608 40.70 -2.64 -0.94
C ASP A 608 41.31 -1.24 -1.19
N SER A 609 40.83 -0.57 -2.25
CA SER A 609 41.11 0.83 -2.56
C SER A 609 41.07 1.77 -1.36
N SER A 610 40.17 1.52 -0.39
CA SER A 610 40.05 2.33 0.83
C SER A 610 41.30 2.30 1.72
N LEU A 611 42.19 1.31 1.55
CA LEU A 611 43.38 1.11 2.39
C LEU A 611 44.68 1.60 1.74
N HIS A 612 44.72 1.89 0.44
CA HIS A 612 45.95 2.24 -0.26
C HIS A 612 46.67 3.43 0.38
N TYR A 613 45.93 4.51 0.66
CA TYR A 613 46.48 5.69 1.34
C TYR A 613 46.81 5.43 2.82
N PRO A 614 45.88 4.91 3.66
CA PRO A 614 46.16 4.62 5.07
C PRO A 614 47.40 3.74 5.29
N VAL A 615 47.62 2.75 4.43
CA VAL A 615 48.78 1.85 4.52
C VAL A 615 50.06 2.57 4.17
N LEU A 616 50.09 3.36 3.08
CA LEU A 616 51.24 4.18 2.73
C LEU A 616 51.61 5.15 3.85
N GLU A 617 50.62 5.84 4.42
CA GLU A 617 50.83 6.78 5.52
C GLU A 617 51.37 6.07 6.77
N HIS A 618 50.82 4.90 7.11
CA HIS A 618 51.30 4.07 8.22
C HIS A 618 52.78 3.65 8.02
N LEU A 619 53.12 3.22 6.81
CA LEU A 619 54.48 2.83 6.40
C LEU A 619 55.43 4.02 6.15
N LYS A 620 55.00 5.25 6.48
CA LYS A 620 55.77 6.50 6.34
C LYS A 620 56.11 6.89 4.90
N TYR A 621 55.31 6.47 3.93
CA TYR A 621 55.36 6.97 2.57
C TYR A 621 54.45 8.20 2.43
N ARG A 622 54.94 9.23 1.72
CA ARG A 622 54.11 10.35 1.26
C ARG A 622 53.88 10.26 -0.23
N VAL A 623 52.64 10.50 -0.65
CA VAL A 623 52.28 10.68 -2.05
C VAL A 623 52.49 12.15 -2.43
N ILE A 624 53.34 12.40 -3.42
CA ILE A 624 53.68 13.72 -3.95
C ILE A 624 53.06 13.83 -5.34
N TRP A 625 52.07 14.70 -5.46
CA TRP A 625 51.36 14.93 -6.71
C TRP A 625 52.17 15.84 -7.63
N ALA A 626 52.49 15.35 -8.83
CA ALA A 626 53.14 16.14 -9.89
C ALA A 626 52.12 16.70 -10.92
N GLY A 627 50.83 16.49 -10.71
CA GLY A 627 49.71 16.90 -11.58
C GLY A 627 48.36 16.41 -11.06
N LEU A 628 47.31 16.47 -11.88
CA LEU A 628 45.93 16.03 -11.54
C LEU A 628 45.70 14.52 -11.69
N SER A 629 46.65 13.76 -12.26
CA SER A 629 46.53 12.31 -12.47
C SER A 629 47.27 11.54 -11.39
N GLU A 630 46.61 10.53 -10.82
CA GLU A 630 47.16 9.57 -9.85
C GLU A 630 48.33 8.76 -10.41
N GLU A 631 48.36 8.54 -11.72
CA GLU A 631 49.42 7.79 -12.41
C GLU A 631 50.79 8.50 -12.33
N ASN A 632 50.78 9.82 -12.21
CA ASN A 632 52.00 10.65 -12.12
C ASN A 632 52.39 10.98 -10.68
N ALA A 633 51.62 10.52 -9.68
CA ALA A 633 51.91 10.77 -8.29
C ALA A 633 53.09 9.90 -7.85
N LYS A 634 54.13 10.51 -7.27
CA LYS A 634 55.32 9.80 -6.80
C LYS A 634 55.16 9.44 -5.33
N ILE A 635 55.62 8.28 -4.92
CA ILE A 635 55.68 7.92 -3.50
C ILE A 635 57.11 8.09 -2.98
N LYS A 636 57.24 8.65 -1.77
CA LYS A 636 58.56 8.86 -1.14
C LYS A 636 58.52 8.43 0.32
N LYS A 637 59.41 7.51 0.71
CA LYS A 637 59.62 7.12 2.10
C LYS A 637 60.25 8.25 2.89
N ILE A 638 59.67 8.57 4.04
CA ILE A 638 60.22 9.53 4.99
C ILE A 638 61.20 8.77 5.90
N PRO A 639 62.46 9.20 6.03
CA PRO A 639 63.40 8.58 6.96
C PRO A 639 62.99 8.84 8.40
N ASP A 640 63.14 7.82 9.26
CA ASP A 640 62.95 7.95 10.70
C ASP A 640 63.89 9.01 11.27
N ARG A 641 63.34 9.93 12.09
CA ARG A 641 64.08 11.03 12.72
C ARG A 641 64.51 10.68 14.13
#